data_AF-A0A960K535-F1
#
_entry.id   AF-A0A960K535-F1
#
_cell.length_a   1.000
_cell.length_b   1.000
_cell.length_c   1.000
_cell.angle_alpha   90.00
_cell.angle_beta   90.00
_cell.angle_gamma   90.00
#
_symmetry.space_group_name_H-M   'P 1'
#
loop_
_entity.id
_entity.type
_entity.pdbx_description
1 polymer ?
#
loop_
_entity_poly.entity_id
_entity_poly.type
_entity_poly.pdbx_seq_one_letter_code
_entity_poly.pdbx_strand_id
1 'polypeptide(L)'
;VAGAYQFTITPGVETVMDVEAEITLRKPVQQLGLAPFSSMYWFGEGTLPKPNDFRPEVHDSDGLLMELESGNLHFRPLEHTHNRFRHCVFTLEKPRSWTLVQRDRQFISYQDKEARYHERPSVRVEPVSGMETGKLHLIEMPTIDETGDNVVLVWEPVPAPEVGKPFRFHYRLRWMRDPQPSGLFTVRATRVGTPVQKPDELLVVVDFAKPLQPVRKTGYPKWDDIKDWKPVVTLNQETAKLLHVGLEDMSMAFVDDLPAGPPVAAVLNFEARGVSGPSLMFETSPGNGPLLDALAGSGTRTFALSWAALAYTVIGNRTDFTVFREAGLDGLNFAFIHGPSAYHSKVDSLPNLDLGSLQHHGELALGLARNLASRPELAKTLGEGGPDRVYFDLLGHVLVRYSKAFALGLAVLLAGALLVLLLRSRRGGGPSFLRLLLGAVVAAAASVAVALLSAAAALVLLVPDGDVQLAGGWSSDSLVRGGLVLAAFGLALGFLRWISRRLGSGALAMGGLTLWTLLTLLVSLRLPAASSLFAWPLAAALAPAFLWLPQPATAPRKGGGLLLGLGLCALVTGVLWTPSLALLGVALGRPAVPVTGLLLGLLCFGPLVLLLAQRPGLEGVPHKTPAWAWVGVGLGLAAAVQVFTGHDSRWPGPDSLFYLADLDQGESRWLSQDRSVDAWTSRFLGDSPAAEPQPRLFGVPGQVLVAEAALLDGLPSLSVAGRPLTEDDPTEMEITVDGECDRLILFLESKGLASLSLGGKTFGFPEPWEIPGYPTAVALLYYRYRPGDLGLTVERLSTRDSLKVEAVCQNLGLPASEIRRLGDRPATLMPRPGWFSDSTLVRRTVAL
;
A
#
# COMPACT_ATOMS: atom_id res chain seq x y z
N VAL A 1 59.33 9.72 -22.50
CA VAL A 1 58.60 8.61 -23.13
C VAL A 1 58.07 9.07 -24.48
N ALA A 2 57.93 8.18 -25.46
CA ALA A 2 57.13 8.40 -26.68
C ALA A 2 56.03 7.32 -26.71
N GLY A 3 54.88 7.60 -27.32
CA GLY A 3 53.83 6.60 -27.47
C GLY A 3 52.85 6.92 -28.58
N ALA A 4 52.19 5.88 -29.07
CA ALA A 4 51.08 5.94 -30.01
C ALA A 4 49.87 5.29 -29.35
N TYR A 5 48.70 5.93 -29.49
CA TYR A 5 47.45 5.51 -28.87
C TYR A 5 46.35 5.43 -29.92
N GLN A 6 45.51 4.41 -29.83
CA GLN A 6 44.25 4.31 -30.54
C GLN A 6 43.12 4.30 -29.51
N PHE A 7 42.17 5.22 -29.67
CA PHE A 7 40.97 5.30 -28.84
C PHE A 7 39.76 4.93 -29.68
N THR A 8 39.02 3.91 -29.26
CA THR A 8 37.70 3.59 -29.82
C THR A 8 36.65 3.92 -28.77
N ILE A 9 35.84 4.95 -29.01
CA ILE A 9 34.86 5.46 -28.04
C ILE A 9 33.45 5.09 -28.49
N THR A 10 32.74 4.39 -27.62
CA THR A 10 31.35 3.97 -27.83
C THR A 10 30.46 4.63 -26.77
N PRO A 11 29.75 5.73 -27.09
CA PRO A 11 28.85 6.39 -26.16
C PRO A 11 27.56 5.58 -25.95
N GLY A 12 26.98 5.68 -24.76
CA GLY A 12 25.75 4.98 -24.36
C GLY A 12 25.36 5.36 -22.93
N VAL A 13 24.48 4.55 -22.31
CA VAL A 13 24.17 4.66 -20.86
C VAL A 13 25.46 4.57 -20.04
N GLU A 14 26.35 3.67 -20.44
CA GLU A 14 27.77 3.71 -20.11
C GLU A 14 28.53 4.16 -21.35
N THR A 15 29.56 4.99 -21.17
CA THR A 15 30.51 5.29 -22.25
C THR A 15 31.71 4.37 -22.11
N VAL A 16 31.99 3.58 -23.15
CA VAL A 16 33.12 2.65 -23.18
C VAL A 16 34.22 3.25 -24.05
N MET A 17 35.45 3.30 -23.55
CA MET A 17 36.62 3.67 -24.34
C MET A 17 37.61 2.51 -24.36
N ASP A 18 37.86 1.97 -25.54
CA ASP A 18 38.84 0.93 -25.75
C ASP A 18 40.17 1.59 -26.14
N VAL A 19 41.23 1.35 -25.36
CA VAL A 19 42.52 2.05 -25.47
C VAL A 19 43.64 1.06 -25.74
N GLU A 20 44.10 1.04 -26.99
CA GLU A 20 45.29 0.30 -27.40
C GLU A 20 46.46 1.27 -27.51
N ALA A 21 47.61 0.92 -26.93
CA ALA A 21 48.75 1.81 -26.91
C ALA A 21 50.07 1.04 -27.05
N GLU A 22 51.04 1.68 -27.70
CA GLU A 22 52.43 1.28 -27.69
C GLU A 22 53.28 2.46 -27.20
N ILE A 23 54.12 2.24 -26.20
CA ILE A 23 55.06 3.24 -25.71
C ILE A 23 56.50 2.75 -25.88
N THR A 24 57.44 3.68 -25.95
CA THR A 24 58.88 3.41 -25.91
C THR A 24 59.55 4.39 -24.96
N LEU A 25 60.29 3.85 -23.99
CA LEU A 25 61.10 4.66 -23.10
C LEU A 25 62.35 5.14 -23.85
N ARG A 26 62.49 6.46 -24.07
CA ARG A 26 63.66 7.06 -24.74
C ARG A 26 64.89 7.17 -23.82
N LYS A 27 64.67 7.14 -22.51
CA LYS A 27 65.65 7.22 -21.42
C LYS A 27 65.07 6.48 -20.21
N PRO A 28 65.89 6.04 -19.23
CA PRO A 28 65.38 5.55 -17.96
C PRO A 28 64.44 6.57 -17.29
N VAL A 29 63.37 6.09 -16.66
CA VAL A 29 62.43 6.91 -15.88
C VAL A 29 62.39 6.38 -14.44
N GLN A 30 62.14 7.26 -13.46
CA GLN A 30 62.04 6.85 -12.06
C GLN A 30 60.76 6.06 -11.78
N GLN A 31 59.65 6.47 -12.42
CA GLN A 31 58.36 5.79 -12.34
C GLN A 31 57.64 5.96 -13.68
N LEU A 32 57.02 4.89 -14.15
CA LEU A 32 56.15 4.90 -15.33
C LEU A 32 54.72 4.69 -14.87
N GLY A 33 53.82 5.53 -15.37
CA GLY A 33 52.41 5.43 -15.09
C GLY A 33 51.56 5.17 -16.33
N LEU A 34 50.79 4.09 -16.31
CA LEU A 34 49.83 3.71 -17.34
C LEU A 34 48.40 3.86 -16.82
N ALA A 35 47.47 4.07 -17.74
CA ALA A 35 46.06 4.33 -17.45
C ALA A 35 45.84 5.33 -16.29
N PRO A 36 46.50 6.51 -16.29
CA PRO A 36 46.39 7.46 -15.20
C PRO A 36 44.97 8.05 -15.16
N PHE A 37 44.46 8.23 -13.95
CA PHE A 37 43.21 8.95 -13.68
C PHE A 37 43.42 10.02 -12.63
N SER A 38 42.67 11.10 -12.79
CA SER A 38 42.55 12.16 -11.79
C SER A 38 41.09 12.29 -11.39
N SER A 39 40.88 12.57 -10.11
CA SER A 39 39.58 12.81 -9.48
C SER A 39 39.78 13.80 -8.33
N MET A 40 38.69 14.17 -7.67
CA MET A 40 38.68 15.12 -6.57
C MET A 40 37.91 14.54 -5.38
N TYR A 41 38.49 14.64 -4.20
CA TYR A 41 37.82 14.38 -2.92
C TYR A 41 38.23 15.46 -1.92
N TRP A 42 37.28 16.35 -1.59
CA TRP A 42 37.51 17.41 -0.60
C TRP A 42 37.01 17.00 0.78
N PHE A 43 35.75 16.61 0.92
CA PHE A 43 35.23 16.04 2.16
C PHE A 43 33.99 15.17 1.94
N GLY A 44 33.77 14.18 2.82
CA GLY A 44 32.61 13.29 2.81
C GLY A 44 32.24 12.78 4.19
N GLU A 45 31.52 11.66 4.26
CA GLU A 45 31.07 11.03 5.52
C GLU A 45 32.20 10.73 6.53
N GLY A 46 33.39 10.39 6.02
CA GLY A 46 34.56 10.03 6.83
C GLY A 46 35.51 11.18 7.16
N THR A 47 35.25 12.40 6.69
CA THR A 47 36.18 13.54 6.87
C THR A 47 35.97 14.24 8.20
N LEU A 48 37.03 14.31 9.02
CA LEU A 48 37.01 14.99 10.32
C LEU A 48 38.25 15.88 10.53
N PRO A 49 38.08 17.14 10.98
CA PRO A 49 36.82 17.87 11.03
C PRO A 49 36.30 18.19 9.62
N LYS A 50 34.98 18.26 9.45
CA LYS A 50 34.38 18.71 8.19
C LYS A 50 34.68 20.21 7.97
N PRO A 51 34.93 20.65 6.73
CA PRO A 51 34.98 22.06 6.37
C PRO A 51 33.67 22.79 6.73
N ASN A 52 33.76 24.11 6.94
CA ASN A 52 32.58 24.95 7.16
C ASN A 52 31.87 25.24 5.81
N ASP A 53 31.19 24.24 5.29
CA ASP A 53 30.43 24.27 4.05
C ASP A 53 28.98 23.81 4.32
N PHE A 54 28.02 24.29 3.53
CA PHE A 54 26.61 23.89 3.68
C PHE A 54 26.33 22.50 3.11
N ARG A 55 27.17 22.04 2.18
CA ARG A 55 27.06 20.75 1.50
C ARG A 55 27.48 19.65 2.47
N PRO A 56 26.76 18.51 2.54
CA PRO A 56 27.16 17.42 3.42
C PRO A 56 28.46 16.73 2.98
N GLU A 57 28.70 16.71 1.67
CA GLU A 57 29.83 16.09 0.98
C GLU A 57 30.18 16.83 -0.31
N VAL A 58 31.47 16.81 -0.70
CA VAL A 58 32.00 17.41 -1.93
C VAL A 58 33.14 16.53 -2.47
N HIS A 59 32.84 15.75 -3.51
CA HIS A 59 33.79 14.86 -4.19
C HIS A 59 33.23 14.37 -5.54
N ASP A 60 34.15 13.92 -6.41
CA ASP A 60 33.87 13.31 -7.71
C ASP A 60 33.92 11.79 -7.65
N SER A 61 34.62 11.27 -6.65
CA SER A 61 34.71 9.85 -6.31
C SER A 61 34.92 9.75 -4.82
N ASP A 62 34.37 8.72 -4.18
CA ASP A 62 34.44 8.52 -2.74
C ASP A 62 35.23 7.26 -2.35
N GLY A 63 35.67 6.47 -3.34
CA GLY A 63 36.45 5.27 -3.10
C GLY A 63 37.19 4.71 -4.30
N LEU A 64 38.18 3.87 -4.01
CA LEU A 64 38.85 2.97 -4.94
C LEU A 64 38.36 1.54 -4.71
N LEU A 65 37.75 0.94 -5.73
CA LEU A 65 37.34 -0.46 -5.75
C LEU A 65 38.26 -1.26 -6.68
N MET A 66 38.95 -2.26 -6.15
CA MET A 66 39.82 -3.17 -6.91
C MET A 66 39.21 -4.57 -6.96
N GLU A 67 39.22 -5.19 -8.13
CA GLU A 67 38.84 -6.59 -8.35
C GLU A 67 40.08 -7.42 -8.68
N LEU A 68 40.45 -8.31 -7.77
CA LEU A 68 41.64 -9.16 -7.89
C LEU A 68 41.41 -10.31 -8.89
N GLU A 69 42.47 -11.03 -9.28
CA GLU A 69 42.38 -12.23 -10.15
C GLU A 69 41.37 -13.25 -9.60
N SER A 70 41.37 -13.45 -8.27
CA SER A 70 40.46 -14.35 -7.55
C SER A 70 38.99 -13.93 -7.63
N GLY A 71 38.70 -12.70 -8.07
CA GLY A 71 37.39 -12.08 -8.00
C GLY A 71 37.03 -11.54 -6.61
N ASN A 72 37.99 -11.50 -5.68
CA ASN A 72 37.83 -10.78 -4.41
C ASN A 72 37.86 -9.27 -4.66
N LEU A 73 37.10 -8.54 -3.85
CA LEU A 73 36.95 -7.10 -3.97
C LEU A 73 37.57 -6.40 -2.78
N HIS A 74 38.39 -5.41 -3.08
CA HIS A 74 39.04 -4.57 -2.08
C HIS A 74 38.54 -3.15 -2.27
N PHE A 75 37.82 -2.64 -1.28
CA PHE A 75 37.34 -1.27 -1.25
C PHE A 75 38.21 -0.42 -0.32
N ARG A 76 38.73 0.70 -0.84
CA ARG A 76 39.49 1.70 -0.11
C ARG A 76 38.73 3.03 -0.21
N PRO A 77 38.06 3.51 0.86
CA PRO A 77 37.44 4.83 0.84
C PRO A 77 38.50 5.89 0.58
N LEU A 78 38.17 6.94 -0.17
CA LEU A 78 39.07 8.08 -0.35
C LEU A 78 39.05 8.95 0.89
N GLU A 79 40.16 9.64 1.14
CA GLU A 79 40.32 10.45 2.32
C GLU A 79 41.09 11.74 2.01
N HIS A 80 40.63 12.83 2.62
CA HIS A 80 41.37 14.07 2.66
C HIS A 80 41.74 14.37 4.11
N THR A 81 43.02 14.56 4.36
CA THR A 81 43.51 15.09 5.62
C THR A 81 44.25 16.38 5.33
N HIS A 82 43.84 17.47 6.01
CA HIS A 82 44.44 18.77 5.81
C HIS A 82 45.98 18.71 5.99
N ASN A 83 46.73 19.21 5.00
CA ASN A 83 48.19 19.24 4.96
C ASN A 83 48.91 17.88 5.04
N ARG A 84 48.27 16.76 4.67
CA ARG A 84 48.97 15.48 4.53
C ARG A 84 48.87 14.93 3.11
N PHE A 85 50.03 14.58 2.58
CA PHE A 85 50.15 13.79 1.37
C PHE A 85 50.11 12.30 1.72
N ARG A 86 49.32 11.52 0.97
CA ARG A 86 49.22 10.07 1.15
C ARG A 86 49.48 9.35 -0.16
N HIS A 87 50.29 8.30 -0.09
CA HIS A 87 50.62 7.45 -1.24
C HIS A 87 50.43 5.99 -0.85
N CYS A 88 49.33 5.41 -1.29
CA CYS A 88 49.01 4.01 -1.12
C CYS A 88 49.48 3.23 -2.36
N VAL A 89 50.18 2.12 -2.16
CA VAL A 89 50.69 1.28 -3.24
C VAL A 89 50.15 -0.13 -3.07
N PHE A 90 49.43 -0.61 -4.09
CA PHE A 90 48.84 -1.94 -4.12
C PHE A 90 49.55 -2.78 -5.19
N THR A 91 50.28 -3.81 -4.79
CA THR A 91 50.84 -4.78 -5.74
C THR A 91 49.75 -5.72 -6.19
N LEU A 92 49.48 -5.78 -7.49
CA LEU A 92 48.44 -6.62 -8.07
C LEU A 92 49.02 -7.56 -9.13
N GLU A 93 48.54 -8.80 -9.12
CA GLU A 93 48.78 -9.80 -10.16
C GLU A 93 47.45 -10.09 -10.86
N LYS A 94 47.46 -9.97 -12.19
CA LYS A 94 46.33 -10.12 -13.13
C LYS A 94 45.01 -9.54 -12.60
N PRO A 95 44.99 -8.26 -12.18
CA PRO A 95 43.76 -7.64 -11.71
C PRO A 95 42.69 -7.66 -12.80
N ARG A 96 41.45 -7.98 -12.42
CA ARG A 96 40.31 -7.95 -13.35
C ARG A 96 39.89 -6.52 -13.65
N SER A 97 39.88 -5.67 -12.62
CA SER A 97 39.59 -4.25 -12.79
C SER A 97 40.03 -3.41 -11.58
N TRP A 98 40.12 -2.10 -11.76
CA TRP A 98 40.09 -1.12 -10.67
C TRP A 98 39.21 0.06 -11.06
N THR A 99 38.51 0.64 -10.08
CA THR A 99 37.45 1.62 -10.31
C THR A 99 37.55 2.74 -9.30
N LEU A 100 37.61 3.99 -9.76
CA LEU A 100 37.24 5.13 -8.92
C LEU A 100 35.72 5.20 -8.92
N VAL A 101 35.12 4.91 -7.77
CA VAL A 101 33.67 4.82 -7.63
C VAL A 101 33.13 6.11 -7.02
N GLN A 102 31.93 6.45 -7.46
CA GLN A 102 31.09 7.45 -6.84
C GLN A 102 29.79 6.76 -6.40
N ARG A 103 29.68 6.45 -5.11
CA ARG A 103 28.58 5.60 -4.60
C ARG A 103 27.34 6.39 -4.21
N ASP A 104 27.51 7.59 -3.66
CA ASP A 104 26.39 8.43 -3.25
C ASP A 104 25.74 9.11 -4.46
N ARG A 105 24.49 8.72 -4.73
CA ARG A 105 23.71 9.15 -5.92
C ARG A 105 22.50 10.01 -5.60
N GLN A 106 22.22 10.25 -4.32
CA GLN A 106 21.11 11.08 -3.91
C GLN A 106 21.52 12.56 -3.89
N PHE A 107 20.63 13.44 -4.37
CA PHE A 107 20.86 14.88 -4.31
C PHE A 107 21.11 15.35 -2.86
N ILE A 108 20.48 14.71 -1.87
CA ILE A 108 20.58 15.07 -0.45
C ILE A 108 22.01 14.96 0.09
N SER A 109 22.84 14.05 -0.45
CA SER A 109 24.23 13.87 0.00
C SER A 109 25.14 15.06 -0.35
N TYR A 110 24.75 15.87 -1.34
CA TYR A 110 25.59 16.98 -1.84
C TYR A 110 24.91 18.35 -1.75
N GLN A 111 23.59 18.43 -1.91
CA GLN A 111 22.81 19.69 -1.90
C GLN A 111 23.27 20.75 -2.92
N ASP A 112 24.07 20.36 -3.92
CA ASP A 112 24.67 21.27 -4.90
C ASP A 112 24.01 21.09 -6.28
N LYS A 113 23.28 22.12 -6.71
CA LYS A 113 22.57 22.14 -8.01
C LYS A 113 23.46 22.56 -9.17
N GLU A 114 24.60 23.17 -8.91
CA GLU A 114 25.51 23.67 -9.93
C GLU A 114 26.50 22.59 -10.33
N ALA A 115 27.24 22.06 -9.35
CA ALA A 115 28.30 21.08 -9.59
C ALA A 115 27.80 19.63 -9.78
N ARG A 116 26.56 19.34 -9.34
CA ARG A 116 25.82 18.07 -9.51
C ARG A 116 26.65 16.81 -9.27
N TYR A 117 27.43 16.78 -8.18
CA TYR A 117 28.33 15.66 -7.83
C TYR A 117 27.66 14.28 -7.85
N HIS A 118 26.41 14.18 -7.38
CA HIS A 118 25.57 12.97 -7.44
C HIS A 118 25.40 12.35 -8.84
N GLU A 119 25.66 13.10 -9.92
CA GLU A 119 25.58 12.63 -11.30
C GLU A 119 26.95 12.35 -11.95
N ARG A 120 28.07 12.64 -11.27
CA ARG A 120 29.42 12.43 -11.83
C ARG A 120 29.73 10.94 -11.97
N PRO A 121 30.34 10.49 -13.07
CA PRO A 121 30.52 9.08 -13.35
C PRO A 121 31.57 8.43 -12.44
N SER A 122 31.35 7.16 -12.11
CA SER A 122 32.43 6.25 -11.73
C SER A 122 33.24 5.87 -12.98
N VAL A 123 34.53 5.56 -12.82
CA VAL A 123 35.38 5.13 -13.93
C VAL A 123 36.10 3.83 -13.59
N ARG A 124 35.79 2.78 -14.35
CA ARG A 124 36.42 1.47 -14.25
C ARG A 124 37.48 1.29 -15.34
N VAL A 125 38.65 0.79 -14.96
CA VAL A 125 39.71 0.33 -15.85
C VAL A 125 39.71 -1.20 -15.86
N GLU A 126 39.57 -1.79 -17.05
CA GLU A 126 39.62 -3.24 -17.30
C GLU A 126 40.87 -3.55 -18.14
N PRO A 127 41.94 -4.12 -17.54
CA PRO A 127 43.12 -4.55 -18.29
C PRO A 127 42.78 -5.64 -19.31
N VAL A 128 43.34 -5.53 -20.53
CA VAL A 128 43.17 -6.54 -21.59
C VAL A 128 44.48 -7.24 -21.92
N SER A 129 45.59 -6.49 -22.08
CA SER A 129 46.94 -7.06 -22.24
C SER A 129 48.05 -6.08 -21.85
N GLY A 130 49.24 -6.60 -21.50
CA GLY A 130 50.41 -5.79 -21.15
C GLY A 130 50.33 -5.14 -19.76
N MET A 131 49.46 -5.66 -18.90
CA MET A 131 49.20 -5.14 -17.54
C MET A 131 48.99 -6.29 -16.54
N GLU A 132 49.69 -7.41 -16.73
CA GLU A 132 49.50 -8.66 -15.99
C GLU A 132 50.08 -8.61 -14.58
N THR A 133 51.11 -7.81 -14.32
CA THR A 133 51.69 -7.67 -12.98
C THR A 133 52.21 -6.24 -12.82
N GLY A 134 51.95 -5.65 -11.66
CA GLY A 134 52.31 -4.26 -11.44
C GLY A 134 51.87 -3.71 -10.09
N LYS A 135 52.03 -2.39 -9.94
CA LYS A 135 51.65 -1.64 -8.76
C LYS A 135 50.62 -0.60 -9.13
N LEU A 136 49.49 -0.60 -8.44
CA LEU A 136 48.50 0.47 -8.52
C LEU A 136 48.81 1.50 -7.43
N HIS A 137 49.09 2.73 -7.85
CA HIS A 137 49.38 3.84 -6.95
C HIS A 137 48.14 4.71 -6.81
N LEU A 138 47.63 4.84 -5.59
CA LEU A 138 46.64 5.83 -5.19
C LEU A 138 47.36 6.95 -4.45
N ILE A 139 47.31 8.15 -5.00
CA ILE A 139 47.97 9.35 -4.47
C ILE A 139 46.87 10.35 -4.10
N GLU A 140 46.81 10.70 -2.81
CA GLU A 140 45.85 11.64 -2.24
C GLU A 140 46.63 12.86 -1.73
N MET A 141 46.42 14.00 -2.39
CA MET A 141 47.11 15.25 -2.14
C MET A 141 46.27 16.19 -1.26
N PRO A 142 46.90 17.05 -0.45
CA PRO A 142 46.18 18.14 0.19
C PRO A 142 45.59 19.08 -0.87
N THR A 143 44.29 19.35 -0.75
CA THR A 143 43.63 20.47 -1.43
C THR A 143 42.99 21.44 -0.43
N ILE A 144 42.78 22.69 -0.84
CA ILE A 144 42.06 23.70 -0.04
C ILE A 144 40.58 23.79 -0.42
N ASP A 145 40.22 23.40 -1.64
CA ASP A 145 38.86 23.48 -2.20
C ASP A 145 38.63 22.40 -3.29
N GLU A 146 37.43 22.41 -3.88
CA GLU A 146 36.97 21.47 -4.91
C GLU A 146 37.54 21.72 -6.31
N THR A 147 38.28 22.81 -6.53
CA THR A 147 38.70 23.22 -7.88
C THR A 147 39.94 22.49 -8.37
N GLY A 148 40.73 21.94 -7.44
CA GLY A 148 41.93 21.16 -7.73
C GLY A 148 41.71 19.67 -7.54
N ASP A 149 41.83 18.90 -8.62
CA ASP A 149 41.92 17.43 -8.54
C ASP A 149 43.08 17.03 -7.64
N ASN A 150 42.76 16.29 -6.58
CA ASN A 150 43.70 15.91 -5.54
C ASN A 150 43.84 14.40 -5.37
N VAL A 151 43.14 13.61 -6.19
CA VAL A 151 43.23 12.14 -6.22
C VAL A 151 43.83 11.73 -7.55
N VAL A 152 44.92 10.97 -7.51
CA VAL A 152 45.57 10.40 -8.70
C VAL A 152 45.68 8.89 -8.56
N LEU A 153 45.26 8.17 -9.59
CA LEU A 153 45.37 6.72 -9.68
C LEU A 153 46.21 6.34 -10.89
N VAL A 154 47.22 5.49 -10.72
CA VAL A 154 48.13 5.14 -11.82
C VAL A 154 48.73 3.75 -11.70
N TRP A 155 48.85 3.03 -12.82
CA TRP A 155 49.42 1.68 -12.89
C TRP A 155 50.89 1.69 -13.30
N GLU A 156 51.76 1.09 -12.49
CA GLU A 156 53.17 0.86 -12.79
C GLU A 156 53.40 -0.62 -13.15
N PRO A 157 53.76 -0.98 -14.41
CA PRO A 157 54.02 -2.37 -14.80
C PRO A 157 55.29 -2.92 -14.14
N VAL A 158 55.26 -4.21 -13.77
CA VAL A 158 56.39 -4.96 -13.20
C VAL A 158 56.59 -6.26 -13.99
N PRO A 159 57.76 -6.50 -14.62
CA PRO A 159 58.93 -5.63 -14.66
C PRO A 159 58.69 -4.35 -15.49
N ALA A 160 59.47 -3.31 -15.21
CA ALA A 160 59.41 -2.07 -15.96
C ALA A 160 59.81 -2.28 -17.44
N PRO A 161 59.18 -1.57 -18.39
CA PRO A 161 59.55 -1.64 -19.80
C PRO A 161 61.03 -1.30 -20.02
N GLU A 162 61.66 -1.98 -20.98
CA GLU A 162 63.06 -1.72 -21.33
C GLU A 162 63.22 -0.42 -22.13
N VAL A 163 64.32 0.29 -21.89
CA VAL A 163 64.67 1.51 -22.65
C VAL A 163 64.94 1.15 -24.11
N GLY A 164 64.30 1.86 -25.02
CA GLY A 164 64.44 1.69 -26.47
C GLY A 164 63.60 0.55 -27.08
N LYS A 165 62.91 -0.27 -26.29
CA LYS A 165 61.99 -1.31 -26.79
C LYS A 165 60.53 -0.84 -26.77
N PRO A 166 59.72 -1.23 -27.77
CA PRO A 166 58.28 -0.97 -27.74
C PRO A 166 57.61 -1.83 -26.67
N PHE A 167 56.68 -1.21 -25.94
CA PHE A 167 55.85 -1.85 -24.92
C PHE A 167 54.38 -1.59 -25.27
N ARG A 168 53.67 -2.66 -25.62
CA ARG A 168 52.26 -2.62 -25.99
C ARG A 168 51.40 -2.96 -24.79
N PHE A 169 50.31 -2.23 -24.63
CA PHE A 169 49.31 -2.49 -23.60
C PHE A 169 47.93 -2.08 -24.12
N HIS A 170 46.92 -2.73 -23.56
CA HIS A 170 45.53 -2.57 -23.96
C HIS A 170 44.66 -2.63 -22.72
N TYR A 171 43.78 -1.65 -22.57
CA TYR A 171 42.80 -1.60 -21.49
C TYR A 171 41.52 -0.93 -21.96
N ARG A 172 40.44 -1.17 -21.24
CA ARG A 172 39.14 -0.56 -21.48
C ARG A 172 38.76 0.33 -20.30
N LEU A 173 38.23 1.50 -20.63
CA LEU A 173 37.60 2.41 -19.69
C LEU A 173 36.10 2.29 -19.81
N ARG A 174 35.42 2.20 -18.68
CA ARG A 174 33.96 2.30 -18.62
C ARG A 174 33.59 3.43 -17.69
N TRP A 175 32.95 4.45 -18.29
CA TRP A 175 32.36 5.57 -17.59
C TRP A 175 30.91 5.23 -17.31
N MET A 176 30.57 5.08 -16.03
CA MET A 176 29.29 4.53 -15.60
C MET A 176 28.74 5.34 -14.45
N ARG A 177 27.43 5.57 -14.43
CA ARG A 177 26.76 6.15 -13.26
C ARG A 177 26.78 5.13 -12.13
N ASP A 178 26.22 3.95 -12.35
CA ASP A 178 26.05 2.96 -11.28
C ASP A 178 26.88 1.72 -11.62
N PRO A 179 28.07 1.54 -11.00
CA PRO A 179 28.88 0.35 -11.25
C PRO A 179 28.10 -0.90 -10.85
N GLN A 180 28.16 -1.92 -11.72
CA GLN A 180 27.54 -3.20 -11.45
C GLN A 180 28.05 -3.75 -10.11
N PRO A 181 27.15 -4.24 -9.23
CA PRO A 181 27.59 -4.82 -7.98
C PRO A 181 28.38 -6.09 -8.28
N SER A 182 29.62 -6.12 -7.83
CA SER A 182 30.43 -7.33 -7.76
C SER A 182 30.49 -7.79 -6.31
N GLY A 183 30.45 -9.09 -6.05
CA GLY A 183 30.63 -9.66 -4.71
C GLY A 183 29.34 -9.85 -3.89
N LEU A 184 29.53 -10.12 -2.59
CA LEU A 184 28.43 -10.45 -1.66
C LEU A 184 27.69 -9.19 -1.15
N PHE A 185 28.47 -8.16 -0.85
CA PHE A 185 27.99 -6.87 -0.39
C PHE A 185 28.82 -5.77 -1.06
N THR A 186 28.22 -4.61 -1.29
CA THR A 186 28.95 -3.38 -1.60
C THR A 186 29.08 -2.54 -0.35
N VAL A 187 30.22 -1.89 -0.16
CA VAL A 187 30.33 -0.88 0.89
C VAL A 187 29.49 0.31 0.45
N ARG A 188 28.43 0.64 1.18
CA ARG A 188 27.53 1.75 0.88
C ARG A 188 28.06 3.07 1.43
N ALA A 189 28.51 3.04 2.68
CA ALA A 189 28.92 4.22 3.43
C ALA A 189 30.08 3.89 4.36
N THR A 190 30.88 4.89 4.70
CA THR A 190 31.96 4.76 5.67
C THR A 190 31.99 5.98 6.55
N ARG A 191 31.56 5.81 7.80
CA ARG A 191 31.44 6.88 8.77
C ARG A 191 32.47 6.71 9.86
N VAL A 192 33.05 7.83 10.26
CA VAL A 192 34.04 7.89 11.33
C VAL A 192 33.60 8.95 12.31
N GLY A 193 33.75 8.68 13.61
CA GLY A 193 33.40 9.64 14.66
C GLY A 193 33.93 9.24 16.02
N THR A 194 34.02 10.21 16.92
CA THR A 194 34.30 9.96 18.34
C THR A 194 32.98 9.84 19.08
N PRO A 195 32.69 8.73 19.81
CA PRO A 195 31.49 8.64 20.62
C PRO A 195 31.42 9.77 21.65
N VAL A 196 30.25 10.41 21.81
CA VAL A 196 30.09 11.61 22.64
C VAL A 196 30.52 11.38 24.10
N GLN A 197 30.26 10.19 24.63
CA GLN A 197 30.58 9.81 26.01
C GLN A 197 32.04 9.32 26.16
N LYS A 198 32.75 9.09 25.05
CA LYS A 198 34.10 8.51 24.99
C LYS A 198 34.95 9.23 23.92
N PRO A 199 35.33 10.50 24.16
CA PRO A 199 36.02 11.32 23.17
C PRO A 199 37.41 10.78 22.78
N ASP A 200 38.01 9.94 23.61
CA ASP A 200 39.31 9.29 23.34
C ASP A 200 39.18 8.01 22.49
N GLU A 201 37.96 7.59 22.13
CA GLU A 201 37.69 6.42 21.30
C GLU A 201 37.31 6.83 19.87
N LEU A 202 37.66 5.99 18.89
CA LEU A 202 37.27 6.16 17.49
C LEU A 202 36.30 5.06 17.09
N LEU A 203 35.12 5.44 16.62
CA LEU A 203 34.13 4.55 16.04
C LEU A 203 34.20 4.66 14.51
N VAL A 204 34.34 3.52 13.85
CA VAL A 204 34.23 3.39 12.40
C VAL A 204 33.02 2.51 12.11
N VAL A 205 32.06 3.05 11.36
CA VAL A 205 30.86 2.35 10.91
C VAL A 205 30.96 2.16 9.40
N VAL A 206 30.88 0.91 8.95
CA VAL A 206 30.93 0.55 7.54
C VAL A 206 29.60 -0.09 7.19
N ASP A 207 28.80 0.61 6.40
CA ASP A 207 27.52 0.07 5.94
C ASP A 207 27.75 -0.81 4.72
N PHE A 208 27.19 -2.00 4.76
CA PHE A 208 27.17 -2.92 3.63
C PHE A 208 25.76 -2.94 3.05
N ALA A 209 25.65 -2.76 1.74
CA ALA A 209 24.40 -2.93 1.02
C ALA A 209 24.45 -4.15 0.12
N LYS A 210 23.31 -4.81 -0.03
CA LYS A 210 23.15 -5.88 -1.01
C LYS A 210 23.21 -5.27 -2.42
N PRO A 211 23.86 -5.95 -3.38
CA PRO A 211 23.64 -5.72 -4.81
C PRO A 211 22.16 -5.57 -5.15
N LEU A 212 21.78 -4.63 -6.01
CA LEU A 212 20.45 -4.59 -6.61
C LEU A 212 20.20 -5.79 -7.56
N GLN A 213 21.27 -6.47 -7.98
CA GLN A 213 21.28 -7.68 -8.81
C GLN A 213 22.46 -8.60 -8.38
N PRO A 214 22.30 -9.46 -7.36
CA PRO A 214 23.40 -10.31 -6.88
C PRO A 214 23.69 -11.46 -7.86
N VAL A 215 24.98 -11.70 -8.16
CA VAL A 215 25.40 -12.91 -8.88
C VAL A 215 25.51 -14.07 -7.89
N ARG A 216 24.60 -15.05 -7.95
CA ARG A 216 24.66 -16.28 -7.13
C ARG A 216 26.00 -17.01 -7.35
N LYS A 217 26.88 -17.06 -6.34
CA LYS A 217 28.01 -18.01 -6.29
C LYS A 217 27.58 -19.25 -5.51
N THR A 218 27.56 -20.42 -6.15
CA THR A 218 27.29 -21.71 -5.51
C THR A 218 28.34 -22.03 -4.43
N GLY A 219 27.90 -22.36 -3.21
CA GLY A 219 28.76 -22.85 -2.12
C GLY A 219 29.17 -21.85 -1.02
N TYR A 220 28.65 -20.63 -1.02
CA TYR A 220 28.82 -19.66 0.09
C TYR A 220 27.58 -19.66 1.01
N PRO A 221 27.70 -19.32 2.32
CA PRO A 221 26.57 -19.24 3.24
C PRO A 221 25.45 -18.32 2.72
N LYS A 222 24.19 -18.60 3.12
CA LYS A 222 23.00 -17.84 2.70
C LYS A 222 23.20 -16.33 2.99
N TRP A 223 22.85 -15.50 2.02
CA TRP A 223 23.08 -14.05 1.97
C TRP A 223 22.35 -13.24 3.06
N ASP A 224 21.38 -13.87 3.74
CA ASP A 224 20.53 -13.27 4.78
C ASP A 224 20.88 -13.76 6.20
N ASP A 225 21.84 -14.67 6.35
CA ASP A 225 22.27 -15.17 7.65
C ASP A 225 23.68 -14.68 7.99
N ILE A 226 23.76 -13.37 8.28
CA ILE A 226 25.01 -12.75 8.77
C ILE A 226 25.21 -12.94 10.28
N LYS A 227 24.29 -13.62 10.99
CA LYS A 227 24.34 -13.74 12.46
C LYS A 227 25.57 -14.50 12.94
N ASP A 228 26.03 -15.45 12.15
CA ASP A 228 27.25 -16.21 12.42
C ASP A 228 28.52 -15.59 11.81
N TRP A 229 28.38 -14.51 11.04
CA TRP A 229 29.51 -13.86 10.41
C TRP A 229 30.23 -12.99 11.42
N LYS A 230 31.54 -13.16 11.49
CA LYS A 230 32.39 -12.33 12.34
C LYS A 230 33.27 -11.46 11.45
N PRO A 231 33.15 -10.13 11.52
CA PRO A 231 34.07 -9.25 10.82
C PRO A 231 35.48 -9.50 11.31
N VAL A 232 36.40 -9.75 10.36
CA VAL A 232 37.83 -9.85 10.66
C VAL A 232 38.42 -8.46 10.52
N VAL A 233 38.85 -7.87 11.63
CA VAL A 233 39.47 -6.55 11.66
C VAL A 233 40.96 -6.71 11.99
N THR A 234 41.80 -6.13 11.15
CA THR A 234 43.26 -6.11 11.34
C THR A 234 43.72 -4.67 11.51
N LEU A 235 44.54 -4.42 12.53
CA LEU A 235 45.18 -3.14 12.76
C LEU A 235 46.66 -3.24 12.42
N ASN A 236 47.15 -2.28 11.65
CA ASN A 236 48.58 -2.16 11.32
C ASN A 236 49.32 -1.16 12.23
N GLN A 237 48.64 -0.59 13.23
CA GLN A 237 49.21 0.31 14.23
C GLN A 237 49.28 -0.39 15.60
N GLU A 238 50.48 -0.60 16.11
CA GLU A 238 50.72 -1.26 17.41
C GLU A 238 50.14 -0.50 18.61
N THR A 239 49.92 0.81 18.46
CA THR A 239 49.38 1.69 19.51
C THR A 239 47.85 1.70 19.57
N ALA A 240 47.16 1.22 18.54
CA ALA A 240 45.70 1.20 18.49
C ALA A 240 45.17 -0.13 19.04
N LYS A 241 44.11 -0.07 19.86
CA LYS A 241 43.45 -1.26 20.42
C LYS A 241 42.03 -1.36 19.88
N LEU A 242 41.64 -2.54 19.40
CA LEU A 242 40.25 -2.85 19.10
C LEU A 242 39.50 -3.05 20.41
N LEU A 243 38.56 -2.15 20.71
CA LEU A 243 37.74 -2.23 21.92
C LEU A 243 36.48 -3.07 21.68
N HIS A 244 35.84 -2.87 20.52
CA HIS A 244 34.63 -3.57 20.12
C HIS A 244 34.63 -3.76 18.61
N VAL A 245 34.15 -4.92 18.17
CA VAL A 245 33.90 -5.21 16.76
C VAL A 245 32.58 -5.97 16.70
N GLY A 246 31.64 -5.46 15.89
CA GLY A 246 30.32 -6.04 15.69
C GLY A 246 29.91 -6.00 14.23
N LEU A 247 28.94 -6.83 13.88
CA LEU A 247 28.24 -6.81 12.60
C LEU A 247 26.75 -6.95 12.91
N GLU A 248 25.94 -6.02 12.40
CA GLU A 248 24.51 -5.95 12.67
C GLU A 248 23.74 -5.85 11.35
N ASP A 249 22.60 -6.54 11.26
CA ASP A 249 21.70 -6.49 10.09
C ASP A 249 20.70 -5.35 10.26
N MET A 250 20.71 -4.40 9.32
CA MET A 250 19.81 -3.23 9.29
C MET A 250 18.58 -3.44 8.39
N SER A 251 18.41 -4.62 7.77
CA SER A 251 17.41 -4.84 6.70
C SER A 251 15.97 -5.03 7.17
N MET A 252 15.73 -5.15 8.48
CA MET A 252 14.41 -5.30 9.11
C MET A 252 14.01 -4.13 10.02
N ALA A 253 14.75 -3.03 9.94
CA ALA A 253 14.60 -1.87 10.80
C ALA A 253 13.37 -1.03 10.46
N PHE A 254 12.15 -1.45 10.82
CA PHE A 254 10.99 -0.56 10.65
C PHE A 254 10.06 -0.35 11.84
N VAL A 255 10.27 -1.01 12.98
CA VAL A 255 9.73 -0.52 14.26
C VAL A 255 10.71 -0.79 15.40
N ASP A 256 11.23 -2.02 15.51
CA ASP A 256 12.07 -2.43 16.64
C ASP A 256 13.49 -1.83 16.59
N ASP A 257 13.94 -1.37 15.41
CA ASP A 257 15.24 -0.72 15.20
C ASP A 257 15.11 0.75 14.74
N LEU A 258 13.99 1.42 15.03
CA LEU A 258 14.07 2.88 15.10
C LEU A 258 15.21 3.17 16.09
N PRO A 259 16.29 3.88 15.69
CA PRO A 259 17.35 4.19 16.64
C PRO A 259 16.71 4.83 17.88
N ALA A 260 17.41 4.84 19.01
CA ALA A 260 17.12 5.77 20.10
C ALA A 260 17.32 7.24 19.68
N GLY A 261 17.01 7.57 18.42
CA GLY A 261 16.81 8.90 17.90
C GLY A 261 15.60 9.57 18.57
N PRO A 262 15.38 10.85 18.24
CA PRO A 262 14.35 11.64 18.90
C PRO A 262 13.00 10.93 18.80
N PRO A 263 12.18 10.97 19.87
CA PRO A 263 10.92 10.24 19.93
C PRO A 263 10.05 10.60 18.71
N VAL A 264 9.64 9.58 17.96
CA VAL A 264 8.67 9.73 16.87
C VAL A 264 7.36 10.23 17.49
N ALA A 265 7.04 11.50 17.26
CA ALA A 265 5.87 12.12 17.87
C ALA A 265 4.56 11.62 17.27
N ALA A 266 4.51 11.38 15.96
CA ALA A 266 3.35 10.77 15.29
C ALA A 266 3.73 10.15 13.95
N VAL A 267 2.96 9.13 13.55
CA VAL A 267 3.01 8.49 12.24
C VAL A 267 1.81 8.95 11.41
N LEU A 268 2.08 9.45 10.19
CA LEU A 268 1.04 9.80 9.22
C LEU A 268 1.18 8.85 8.02
N ASN A 269 0.21 7.96 7.84
CA ASN A 269 0.21 6.98 6.76
C ASN A 269 -0.79 7.36 5.67
N PHE A 270 -0.40 7.17 4.41
CA PHE A 270 -1.10 7.68 3.23
C PHE A 270 -1.18 6.59 2.16
N GLU A 271 -2.39 6.06 1.97
CA GLU A 271 -2.72 4.88 1.18
C GLU A 271 -3.67 5.21 0.02
N ALA A 272 -3.83 4.26 -0.89
CA ALA A 272 -4.83 4.34 -1.96
C ALA A 272 -5.46 2.96 -2.21
N ARG A 273 -6.79 2.86 -2.05
CA ARG A 273 -7.57 1.68 -2.51
C ARG A 273 -8.22 1.92 -3.87
N GLY A 274 -8.16 3.13 -4.38
CA GLY A 274 -8.71 3.48 -5.68
C GLY A 274 -7.92 4.61 -6.30
N VAL A 275 -8.47 5.22 -7.34
CA VAL A 275 -7.79 6.26 -8.13
C VAL A 275 -8.39 7.65 -7.94
N SER A 276 -9.43 7.79 -7.12
CA SER A 276 -10.10 9.08 -6.89
C SER A 276 -10.80 9.16 -5.53
N GLY A 277 -11.46 10.30 -5.26
CA GLY A 277 -12.22 10.57 -4.04
C GLY A 277 -11.44 11.40 -3.01
N PRO A 278 -12.11 11.86 -1.94
CA PRO A 278 -11.43 12.57 -0.86
C PRO A 278 -10.50 11.62 -0.10
N SER A 279 -9.40 12.16 0.42
CA SER A 279 -8.55 11.46 1.36
C SER A 279 -9.27 11.28 2.70
N LEU A 280 -9.78 10.07 2.93
CA LEU A 280 -10.50 9.66 4.13
C LEU A 280 -9.52 9.27 5.23
N MET A 281 -9.61 9.88 6.42
CA MET A 281 -8.99 9.33 7.62
C MET A 281 -9.85 8.16 8.12
N PHE A 282 -9.35 6.94 7.92
CA PHE A 282 -10.11 5.70 8.18
C PHE A 282 -9.55 4.90 9.36
N GLU A 283 -8.41 5.25 9.93
CA GLU A 283 -7.85 4.60 11.12
C GLU A 283 -6.99 5.61 11.92
N THR A 284 -6.96 5.44 13.24
CA THR A 284 -6.16 6.24 14.17
C THR A 284 -5.72 5.37 15.35
N SER A 285 -4.62 5.73 16.00
CA SER A 285 -4.20 5.11 17.27
C SER A 285 -5.23 5.33 18.40
N PRO A 286 -5.23 4.49 19.44
CA PRO A 286 -5.94 4.78 20.68
C PRO A 286 -5.50 6.12 21.28
N GLY A 287 -6.41 6.82 21.92
CA GLY A 287 -6.15 8.12 22.52
C GLY A 287 -6.05 9.27 21.53
N ASN A 288 -6.77 9.16 20.41
CA ASN A 288 -6.75 10.04 19.25
C ASN A 288 -7.06 11.55 19.48
N GLY A 289 -7.40 11.98 20.69
CA GLY A 289 -7.79 13.36 20.98
C GLY A 289 -6.82 14.44 20.47
N PRO A 290 -5.52 14.37 20.85
CA PRO A 290 -4.50 15.30 20.37
C PRO A 290 -4.30 15.27 18.85
N LEU A 291 -4.31 14.08 18.24
CA LEU A 291 -4.19 13.92 16.79
C LEU A 291 -5.38 14.56 16.05
N LEU A 292 -6.59 14.45 16.57
CA LEU A 292 -7.76 15.10 16.00
C LEU A 292 -7.74 16.62 16.19
N ASP A 293 -7.12 17.11 17.26
CA ASP A 293 -6.86 18.55 17.45
C ASP A 293 -5.82 19.09 16.44
N ALA A 294 -4.81 18.29 16.11
CA ALA A 294 -3.86 18.57 15.04
C ALA A 294 -4.55 18.57 13.67
N LEU A 295 -5.34 17.52 13.39
CA LEU A 295 -6.06 17.36 12.12
C LEU A 295 -7.01 18.52 11.86
N ALA A 296 -7.81 18.93 12.86
CA ALA A 296 -8.70 20.08 12.73
C ALA A 296 -7.95 21.41 12.58
N GLY A 297 -6.72 21.51 13.11
CA GLY A 297 -5.88 22.70 13.01
C GLY A 297 -5.05 22.79 11.73
N SER A 298 -5.02 21.74 10.91
CA SER A 298 -4.16 21.63 9.73
C SER A 298 -4.43 22.68 8.64
N GLY A 299 -5.61 23.30 8.66
CA GLY A 299 -6.02 24.29 7.66
C GLY A 299 -6.43 23.67 6.32
N THR A 300 -6.56 22.35 6.25
CA THR A 300 -6.96 21.62 5.04
C THR A 300 -8.35 21.03 5.19
N ARG A 301 -8.96 20.68 4.06
CA ARG A 301 -10.26 20.01 4.07
C ARG A 301 -10.10 18.61 4.65
N THR A 302 -10.95 18.24 5.60
CA THR A 302 -10.91 16.92 6.23
C THR A 302 -12.02 16.04 5.73
N PHE A 303 -11.78 14.73 5.69
CA PHE A 303 -12.85 13.74 5.54
C PHE A 303 -12.58 12.64 6.55
N ALA A 304 -13.32 12.65 7.65
CA ALA A 304 -13.04 11.81 8.82
C ALA A 304 -14.34 11.42 9.51
N LEU A 305 -14.51 10.14 9.81
CA LEU A 305 -15.71 9.60 10.45
C LEU A 305 -15.29 8.59 11.52
N SER A 306 -15.65 8.83 12.79
CA SER A 306 -15.23 7.94 13.88
C SER A 306 -15.78 6.52 13.76
N TRP A 307 -16.97 6.37 13.18
CA TRP A 307 -17.53 5.04 12.92
C TRP A 307 -16.77 4.28 11.83
N ALA A 308 -16.14 4.98 10.87
CA ALA A 308 -15.33 4.35 9.83
C ALA A 308 -14.06 3.73 10.43
N ALA A 309 -13.41 4.43 11.36
CA ALA A 309 -12.31 3.88 12.15
C ALA A 309 -12.71 2.64 12.95
N LEU A 310 -13.88 2.67 13.59
CA LEU A 310 -14.44 1.49 14.25
C LEU A 310 -14.67 0.34 13.26
N ALA A 311 -15.29 0.61 12.11
CA ALA A 311 -15.57 -0.42 11.11
C ALA A 311 -14.28 -1.07 10.59
N TYR A 312 -13.22 -0.28 10.38
CA TYR A 312 -11.93 -0.78 9.92
C TYR A 312 -11.30 -1.79 10.89
N THR A 313 -11.40 -1.56 12.20
CA THR A 313 -10.92 -2.51 13.22
C THR A 313 -11.60 -3.88 13.18
N VAL A 314 -12.80 -3.98 12.59
CA VAL A 314 -13.58 -5.22 12.49
C VAL A 314 -13.29 -5.97 11.19
N ILE A 315 -12.98 -5.26 10.10
CA ILE A 315 -12.79 -5.84 8.76
C ILE A 315 -11.45 -6.61 8.66
N GLY A 316 -10.50 -6.35 9.55
CA GLY A 316 -9.23 -7.11 9.64
C GLY A 316 -8.20 -6.75 8.58
N ASN A 317 -8.45 -5.72 7.77
CA ASN A 317 -7.49 -5.18 6.81
C ASN A 317 -6.28 -4.55 7.52
N ARG A 318 -5.13 -4.52 6.84
CA ARG A 318 -3.86 -3.99 7.36
C ARG A 318 -3.20 -3.05 6.36
N THR A 319 -2.38 -2.15 6.89
CA THR A 319 -1.51 -1.21 6.15
C THR A 319 -0.19 -1.09 6.91
N ASP A 320 0.77 -0.34 6.40
CA ASP A 320 2.02 -0.07 7.13
C ASP A 320 1.75 0.59 8.50
N PHE A 321 0.72 1.43 8.61
CA PHE A 321 0.30 2.02 9.89
C PHE A 321 -0.03 0.98 10.97
N THR A 322 -0.51 -0.20 10.58
CA THR A 322 -0.86 -1.26 11.54
C THR A 322 0.35 -1.67 12.38
N VAL A 323 1.54 -1.72 11.77
CA VAL A 323 2.78 -2.10 12.45
C VAL A 323 3.15 -1.06 13.51
N PHE A 324 3.14 0.23 13.15
CA PHE A 324 3.43 1.32 14.08
C PHE A 324 2.39 1.44 15.20
N ARG A 325 1.10 1.25 14.88
CA ARG A 325 0.02 1.27 15.87
C ARG A 325 0.15 0.13 16.88
N GLU A 326 0.49 -1.07 16.42
CA GLU A 326 0.71 -2.23 17.29
C GLU A 326 1.95 -2.06 18.19
N ALA A 327 2.92 -1.27 17.73
CA ALA A 327 4.08 -0.83 18.51
C ALA A 327 3.78 0.29 19.53
N GLY A 328 2.54 0.78 19.58
CA GLY A 328 2.12 1.83 20.49
C GLY A 328 2.43 3.26 20.02
N LEU A 329 2.82 3.45 18.76
CA LEU A 329 3.03 4.78 18.19
C LEU A 329 1.69 5.43 17.83
N ASP A 330 1.59 6.72 18.14
CA ASP A 330 0.43 7.52 17.80
C ASP A 330 0.42 7.87 16.32
N GLY A 331 -0.76 7.87 15.70
CA GLY A 331 -0.86 8.27 14.30
C GLY A 331 -2.24 8.22 13.65
N LEU A 332 -2.25 8.60 12.38
CA LEU A 332 -3.44 8.69 11.53
C LEU A 332 -3.17 8.01 10.19
N ASN A 333 -4.17 7.27 9.71
CA ASN A 333 -4.14 6.54 8.45
C ASN A 333 -5.17 7.11 7.48
N PHE A 334 -4.73 7.43 6.27
CA PHE A 334 -5.54 8.09 5.25
C PHE A 334 -5.59 7.30 3.96
N ALA A 335 -6.74 7.25 3.29
CA ALA A 335 -6.85 6.69 1.95
C ALA A 335 -7.91 7.41 1.11
N PHE A 336 -7.65 7.61 -0.17
CA PHE A 336 -8.73 7.77 -1.14
C PHE A 336 -9.08 6.40 -1.74
N ILE A 337 -10.38 6.13 -1.88
CA ILE A 337 -10.90 4.77 -2.11
C ILE A 337 -11.92 4.69 -3.25
N HIS A 338 -12.20 5.78 -3.98
CA HIS A 338 -13.13 5.76 -5.11
C HIS A 338 -12.45 5.25 -6.38
N GLY A 339 -13.24 4.78 -7.34
CA GLY A 339 -12.72 4.05 -8.50
C GLY A 339 -12.13 2.69 -8.11
N PRO A 340 -12.83 1.89 -7.27
CA PRO A 340 -12.27 0.65 -6.76
C PRO A 340 -12.12 -0.42 -7.86
N SER A 341 -12.72 -0.21 -9.04
CA SER A 341 -12.48 -1.01 -10.24
C SER A 341 -11.05 -0.91 -10.76
N ALA A 342 -10.34 0.18 -10.48
CA ALA A 342 -8.95 0.28 -10.91
C ALA A 342 -8.01 -0.51 -9.99
N TYR A 343 -8.40 -0.74 -8.73
CA TYR A 343 -7.57 -1.35 -7.72
C TYR A 343 -7.01 -2.72 -8.13
N HIS A 344 -5.71 -2.93 -7.95
CA HIS A 344 -5.02 -4.18 -8.30
C HIS A 344 -5.26 -4.61 -9.76
N SER A 345 -5.36 -3.65 -10.68
CA SER A 345 -5.53 -3.91 -12.11
C SER A 345 -4.58 -3.05 -12.94
N LYS A 346 -4.45 -3.36 -14.23
CA LYS A 346 -3.60 -2.59 -15.15
C LYS A 346 -4.04 -1.13 -15.36
N VAL A 347 -5.30 -0.84 -15.07
CA VAL A 347 -5.81 0.54 -15.16
C VAL A 347 -5.48 1.37 -13.92
N ASP A 348 -4.88 0.77 -12.87
CA ASP A 348 -4.25 1.50 -11.76
C ASP A 348 -2.96 2.20 -12.25
N SER A 349 -3.14 3.38 -12.85
CA SER A 349 -2.10 4.05 -13.61
C SER A 349 -2.26 5.56 -13.52
N LEU A 350 -1.17 6.30 -13.74
CA LEU A 350 -1.14 7.75 -13.66
C LEU A 350 -2.25 8.45 -14.48
N PRO A 351 -2.59 8.01 -15.71
CA PRO A 351 -3.68 8.63 -16.47
C PRO A 351 -5.07 8.53 -15.82
N ASN A 352 -5.30 7.51 -14.98
CA ASN A 352 -6.58 7.29 -14.30
C ASN A 352 -6.63 7.87 -12.89
N LEU A 353 -5.49 8.35 -12.37
CA LEU A 353 -5.40 9.00 -11.06
C LEU A 353 -6.02 10.41 -11.12
N ASP A 354 -7.00 10.67 -10.25
CA ASP A 354 -7.56 12.00 -10.08
C ASP A 354 -6.55 12.92 -9.39
N LEU A 355 -6.10 13.94 -10.11
CA LEU A 355 -5.12 14.89 -9.59
C LEU A 355 -5.67 15.71 -8.40
N GLY A 356 -6.99 15.89 -8.31
CA GLY A 356 -7.63 16.54 -7.17
C GLY A 356 -7.52 15.71 -5.89
N SER A 357 -7.70 14.39 -5.99
CA SER A 357 -7.46 13.43 -4.92
C SER A 357 -6.00 13.45 -4.47
N LEU A 358 -5.04 13.40 -5.40
CA LEU A 358 -3.62 13.45 -5.07
C LEU A 358 -3.25 14.78 -4.40
N GLN A 359 -3.76 15.90 -4.93
CA GLN A 359 -3.56 17.22 -4.35
C GLN A 359 -4.13 17.29 -2.91
N HIS A 360 -5.35 16.80 -2.69
CA HIS A 360 -5.97 16.76 -1.36
C HIS A 360 -5.18 15.89 -0.39
N HIS A 361 -4.68 14.74 -0.86
CA HIS A 361 -3.84 13.83 -0.07
C HIS A 361 -2.53 14.50 0.37
N GLY A 362 -1.85 15.18 -0.56
CA GLY A 362 -0.62 15.93 -0.30
C GLY A 362 -0.84 17.17 0.59
N GLU A 363 -1.94 17.89 0.41
CA GLU A 363 -2.33 19.01 1.28
C GLU A 363 -2.52 18.53 2.72
N LEU A 364 -3.26 17.45 2.94
CA LEU A 364 -3.44 16.86 4.27
C LEU A 364 -2.10 16.45 4.89
N ALA A 365 -1.24 15.75 4.14
CA ALA A 365 0.08 15.35 4.60
C ALA A 365 0.92 16.57 5.04
N LEU A 366 1.03 17.56 4.17
CA LEU A 366 1.85 18.75 4.43
C LEU A 366 1.26 19.64 5.52
N GLY A 367 -0.06 19.87 5.50
CA GLY A 367 -0.77 20.71 6.46
C GLY A 367 -0.73 20.12 7.86
N LEU A 368 -0.93 18.80 7.99
CA LEU A 368 -0.86 18.11 9.27
C LEU A 368 0.56 18.04 9.81
N ALA A 369 1.55 17.69 8.98
CA ALA A 369 2.96 17.67 9.38
C ALA A 369 3.42 19.06 9.87
N ARG A 370 3.08 20.13 9.14
CA ARG A 370 3.36 21.51 9.57
C ARG A 370 2.65 21.88 10.85
N ASN A 371 1.38 21.50 11.01
CA ASN A 371 0.63 21.80 12.23
C ASN A 371 1.26 21.13 13.45
N LEU A 372 1.57 19.84 13.35
CA LEU A 372 2.24 19.07 14.40
C LEU A 372 3.61 19.66 14.74
N ALA A 373 4.43 19.97 13.73
CA ALA A 373 5.74 20.59 13.93
C ALA A 373 5.65 21.99 14.59
N SER A 374 4.58 22.75 14.31
CA SER A 374 4.36 24.07 14.89
C SER A 374 3.84 24.05 16.34
N ARG A 375 3.50 22.87 16.88
CA ARG A 375 2.88 22.71 18.20
C ARG A 375 3.65 21.71 19.06
N PRO A 376 4.86 22.06 19.54
CA PRO A 376 5.68 21.16 20.34
C PRO A 376 4.99 20.70 21.64
N GLU A 377 4.11 21.51 22.22
CA GLU A 377 3.29 21.09 23.38
C GLU A 377 2.27 20.02 23.03
N LEU A 378 1.69 20.04 21.83
CA LEU A 378 0.80 18.99 21.35
C LEU A 378 1.59 17.71 21.08
N ALA A 379 2.79 17.84 20.50
CA ALA A 379 3.68 16.71 20.23
C ALA A 379 4.11 15.96 21.51
N LYS A 380 4.28 16.68 22.63
CA LYS A 380 4.59 16.05 23.94
C LYS A 380 3.44 15.20 24.49
N THR A 381 2.19 15.53 24.15
CA THR A 381 1.01 14.77 24.61
C THR A 381 0.73 13.51 23.79
N LEU A 382 1.44 13.33 22.67
CA LEU A 382 1.38 12.13 21.85
C LEU A 382 2.24 11.04 22.50
N GLY A 383 1.73 9.81 22.57
CA GLY A 383 2.30 8.69 23.30
C GLY A 383 1.90 8.61 24.78
N GLU A 384 1.25 9.63 25.33
CA GLU A 384 0.80 9.67 26.74
C GLU A 384 -0.60 9.06 26.96
N GLY A 385 -1.31 8.68 25.88
CA GLY A 385 -2.62 8.03 25.96
C GLY A 385 -3.78 8.97 26.33
N GLY A 386 -4.02 9.99 25.51
CA GLY A 386 -5.15 10.93 25.69
C GLY A 386 -6.54 10.28 25.61
N PRO A 387 -7.63 10.99 25.95
CA PRO A 387 -8.97 10.42 25.83
C PRO A 387 -9.44 10.38 24.38
N ASP A 388 -9.87 9.20 23.93
CA ASP A 388 -10.53 9.04 22.63
C ASP A 388 -11.74 9.96 22.46
N ARG A 389 -11.92 10.47 21.25
CA ARG A 389 -13.05 11.31 20.86
C ARG A 389 -13.95 10.64 19.84
N VAL A 390 -15.22 11.03 19.88
CA VAL A 390 -16.19 10.82 18.81
C VAL A 390 -16.04 12.00 17.86
N TYR A 391 -15.96 11.74 16.55
CA TYR A 391 -15.72 12.79 15.57
C TYR A 391 -16.40 12.51 14.22
N PHE A 392 -16.76 13.58 13.53
CA PHE A 392 -17.24 13.52 12.17
C PHE A 392 -16.97 14.86 11.49
N ASP A 393 -16.79 14.79 10.19
CA ASP A 393 -16.61 15.97 9.36
C ASP A 393 -17.96 16.53 8.87
N LEU A 394 -18.11 17.85 8.89
CA LEU A 394 -19.22 18.58 8.28
C LEU A 394 -18.77 19.24 6.97
N LEU A 395 -19.22 18.65 5.86
CA LEU A 395 -19.09 19.19 4.48
C LEU A 395 -17.65 19.48 4.02
N GLY A 396 -16.65 18.81 4.58
CA GLY A 396 -15.23 18.97 4.30
C GLY A 396 -14.56 20.11 5.06
N HIS A 397 -15.26 20.80 5.96
CA HIS A 397 -14.84 22.08 6.50
C HIS A 397 -14.72 22.14 8.03
N VAL A 398 -15.54 21.38 8.75
CA VAL A 398 -15.57 21.43 10.22
C VAL A 398 -15.50 20.03 10.79
N LEU A 399 -14.34 19.70 11.36
CA LEU A 399 -14.14 18.46 12.12
C LEU A 399 -14.72 18.61 13.54
N VAL A 400 -15.99 18.21 13.70
CA VAL A 400 -16.65 18.13 15.01
C VAL A 400 -16.03 16.98 15.79
N ARG A 401 -15.62 17.22 17.03
CA ARG A 401 -15.03 16.22 17.92
C ARG A 401 -15.36 16.49 19.39
N TYR A 402 -15.74 15.47 20.12
CA TYR A 402 -16.08 15.55 21.55
C TYR A 402 -15.79 14.24 22.28
N SER A 403 -15.71 14.26 23.60
CA SER A 403 -15.36 13.07 24.40
C SER A 403 -16.46 12.00 24.38
N LYS A 404 -16.08 10.73 24.58
CA LYS A 404 -17.04 9.62 24.79
C LYS A 404 -17.99 9.89 25.97
N ALA A 405 -17.50 10.55 27.02
CA ALA A 405 -18.30 10.95 28.17
C ALA A 405 -19.38 11.98 27.78
N PHE A 406 -19.05 12.97 26.94
CA PHE A 406 -20.05 13.90 26.41
C PHE A 406 -21.07 13.18 25.54
N ALA A 407 -20.66 12.22 24.72
CA ALA A 407 -21.57 11.42 23.89
C ALA A 407 -22.60 10.67 24.76
N LEU A 408 -22.14 10.00 25.81
CA LEU A 408 -23.01 9.31 26.76
C LEU A 408 -23.90 10.29 27.55
N GLY A 409 -23.33 11.40 28.02
CA GLY A 409 -24.08 12.45 28.72
C GLY A 409 -25.19 13.04 27.85
N LEU A 410 -24.92 13.28 26.57
CA LEU A 410 -25.91 13.71 25.58
C LEU A 410 -27.00 12.64 25.40
N ALA A 411 -26.64 11.37 25.27
CA ALA A 411 -27.62 10.28 25.14
C ALA A 411 -28.55 10.18 26.38
N VAL A 412 -27.99 10.30 27.59
CA VAL A 412 -28.76 10.32 28.85
C VAL A 412 -29.65 11.55 28.93
N LEU A 413 -29.16 12.72 28.53
CA LEU A 413 -29.94 13.95 28.48
C LEU A 413 -31.11 13.83 27.50
N LEU A 414 -30.89 13.25 26.31
CA LEU A 414 -31.94 13.00 25.32
C LEU A 414 -32.95 11.96 25.81
N ALA A 415 -32.51 10.94 26.55
CA ALA A 415 -33.40 9.98 27.19
C ALA A 415 -34.26 10.61 28.29
N GLY A 416 -33.67 11.50 29.11
CA GLY A 416 -34.40 12.30 30.09
C GLY A 416 -35.41 13.23 29.42
N ALA A 417 -35.03 13.86 28.30
CA ALA A 417 -35.92 14.70 27.52
C ALA A 417 -37.10 13.87 26.94
N LEU A 418 -36.84 12.69 26.37
CA LEU A 418 -37.91 11.78 25.97
C LEU A 418 -38.80 11.39 27.16
N LEU A 419 -38.24 11.08 28.33
CA LEU A 419 -39.03 10.74 29.52
C LEU A 419 -39.98 11.88 29.91
N VAL A 420 -39.50 13.13 29.95
CA VAL A 420 -40.34 14.31 30.22
C VAL A 420 -41.46 14.43 29.18
N LEU A 421 -41.15 14.18 27.90
CA LEU A 421 -42.12 14.21 26.82
C LEU A 421 -43.21 13.13 26.97
N LEU A 422 -42.82 11.90 27.32
CA LEU A 422 -43.74 10.80 27.60
C LEU A 422 -44.64 11.11 28.79
N LEU A 423 -44.09 11.68 29.87
CA LEU A 423 -44.86 12.09 31.06
C LEU A 423 -45.84 13.22 30.75
N ARG A 424 -45.41 14.26 30.00
CA ARG A 424 -46.31 15.33 29.54
C ARG A 424 -47.43 14.79 28.65
N SER A 425 -47.09 13.92 27.71
CA SER A 425 -48.06 13.27 26.82
C SER A 425 -49.07 12.44 27.62
N ARG A 426 -48.62 11.65 28.60
CA ARG A 426 -49.49 10.82 29.45
C ARG A 426 -50.47 11.65 30.28
N ARG A 427 -50.04 12.81 30.80
CA ARG A 427 -50.89 13.77 31.52
C ARG A 427 -51.94 14.43 30.61
N GLY A 428 -51.62 14.62 29.34
CA GLY A 428 -52.51 15.18 28.31
C GLY A 428 -53.43 14.16 27.61
N GLY A 429 -53.58 12.94 28.15
CA GLY A 429 -54.40 11.89 27.53
C GLY A 429 -53.72 11.09 26.41
N GLY A 430 -52.38 11.11 26.36
CA GLY A 430 -51.57 10.36 25.40
C GLY A 430 -51.70 8.83 25.53
N PRO A 431 -51.12 8.07 24.57
CA PRO A 431 -51.23 6.62 24.48
C PRO A 431 -50.75 5.88 25.74
N SER A 432 -51.36 4.72 25.99
CA SER A 432 -50.96 3.82 27.07
C SER A 432 -49.59 3.19 26.82
N PHE A 433 -48.96 2.68 27.89
CA PHE A 433 -47.67 1.99 27.82
C PHE A 433 -47.68 0.83 26.81
N LEU A 434 -48.73 0.01 26.80
CA LEU A 434 -48.88 -1.09 25.85
C LEU A 434 -48.89 -0.59 24.39
N ARG A 435 -49.61 0.49 24.10
CA ARG A 435 -49.64 1.08 22.75
C ARG A 435 -48.30 1.68 22.34
N LEU A 436 -47.56 2.25 23.29
CA LEU A 436 -46.20 2.74 23.06
C LEU A 436 -45.23 1.60 22.74
N LEU A 437 -45.29 0.50 23.49
CA LEU A 437 -44.49 -0.70 23.25
C LEU A 437 -44.80 -1.30 21.87
N LEU A 438 -46.08 -1.48 21.54
CA LEU A 438 -46.54 -1.89 20.21
C LEU A 438 -46.03 -0.94 19.12
N GLY A 439 -46.04 0.37 19.38
CA GLY A 439 -45.49 1.37 18.46
C GLY A 439 -44.00 1.19 18.20
N ALA A 440 -43.22 0.91 19.25
CA ALA A 440 -41.78 0.63 19.14
C ALA A 440 -41.51 -0.68 18.37
N VAL A 441 -42.26 -1.74 18.66
CA VAL A 441 -42.15 -3.03 17.96
C VAL A 441 -42.50 -2.89 16.48
N VAL A 442 -43.59 -2.17 16.16
CA VAL A 442 -43.97 -1.91 14.76
C VAL A 442 -42.91 -1.08 14.04
N ALA A 443 -42.30 -0.10 14.70
CA ALA A 443 -41.21 0.68 14.12
C ALA A 443 -39.97 -0.21 13.84
N ALA A 444 -39.59 -1.08 14.78
CA ALA A 444 -38.50 -2.04 14.59
C ALA A 444 -38.79 -3.02 13.46
N ALA A 445 -39.98 -3.65 13.45
CA ALA A 445 -40.39 -4.61 12.42
C ALA A 445 -40.43 -3.96 11.03
N ALA A 446 -40.91 -2.72 10.94
CA ALA A 446 -40.90 -1.97 9.70
C ALA A 446 -39.47 -1.59 9.25
N SER A 447 -38.55 -1.33 10.18
CA SER A 447 -37.11 -1.14 9.89
C SER A 447 -36.52 -2.38 9.23
N VAL A 448 -36.78 -3.55 9.83
CA VAL A 448 -36.33 -4.84 9.30
C VAL A 448 -36.98 -5.13 7.95
N ALA A 449 -38.28 -4.88 7.79
CA ALA A 449 -38.96 -5.08 6.52
C ALA A 449 -38.39 -4.18 5.41
N VAL A 450 -38.11 -2.91 5.68
CA VAL A 450 -37.45 -1.99 4.74
C VAL A 450 -36.07 -2.51 4.35
N ALA A 451 -35.29 -2.99 5.33
CA ALA A 451 -33.99 -3.59 5.07
C ALA A 451 -34.09 -4.80 4.14
N LEU A 452 -34.98 -5.75 4.48
CA LEU A 452 -35.20 -6.97 3.72
C LEU A 452 -35.74 -6.69 2.30
N LEU A 453 -36.65 -5.75 2.16
CA LEU A 453 -37.20 -5.35 0.86
C LEU A 453 -36.15 -4.63 0.01
N SER A 454 -35.33 -3.76 0.60
CA SER A 454 -34.22 -3.10 -0.10
C SER A 454 -33.18 -4.11 -0.55
N ALA A 455 -32.86 -5.10 0.31
CA ALA A 455 -31.95 -6.19 -0.01
C ALA A 455 -32.50 -7.08 -1.13
N ALA A 456 -33.78 -7.46 -1.06
CA ALA A 456 -34.44 -8.27 -2.09
C ALA A 456 -34.54 -7.54 -3.42
N ALA A 457 -34.92 -6.26 -3.42
CA ALA A 457 -35.01 -5.46 -4.63
C ALA A 457 -33.63 -5.24 -5.28
N ALA A 458 -32.59 -5.07 -4.48
CA ALA A 458 -31.21 -5.00 -4.99
C ALA A 458 -30.74 -6.34 -5.57
N LEU A 459 -31.06 -7.46 -4.92
CA LEU A 459 -30.74 -8.79 -5.44
C LEU A 459 -31.40 -9.04 -6.81
N VAL A 460 -32.63 -8.55 -7.00
CA VAL A 460 -33.40 -8.72 -8.25
C VAL A 460 -32.98 -7.74 -9.35
N LEU A 461 -32.71 -6.47 -9.02
CA LEU A 461 -32.34 -5.45 -10.01
C LEU A 461 -30.86 -5.46 -10.42
N LEU A 462 -29.99 -6.19 -9.70
CA LEU A 462 -28.53 -6.21 -9.96
C LEU A 462 -28.03 -7.53 -10.57
N VAL A 463 -28.91 -8.39 -11.10
CA VAL A 463 -28.56 -9.58 -11.90
C VAL A 463 -28.96 -9.28 -13.36
N PRO A 464 -28.04 -9.33 -14.35
CA PRO A 464 -27.15 -10.46 -14.58
C PRO A 464 -25.75 -10.04 -15.09
N ASP A 465 -24.90 -9.47 -14.24
CA ASP A 465 -23.45 -9.65 -14.38
C ASP A 465 -22.94 -9.98 -12.99
N GLY A 466 -22.86 -11.29 -12.77
CA GLY A 466 -22.33 -11.80 -11.53
C GLY A 466 -20.84 -11.65 -11.60
N ASP A 467 -20.36 -10.52 -11.11
CA ASP A 467 -19.25 -10.64 -10.20
C ASP A 467 -19.10 -9.54 -9.18
N VAL A 468 -18.50 -10.00 -8.10
CA VAL A 468 -18.57 -9.48 -6.76
C VAL A 468 -17.37 -8.55 -6.58
N GLN A 469 -17.59 -7.23 -6.62
CA GLN A 469 -17.09 -6.23 -5.64
C GLN A 469 -16.80 -4.82 -6.18
N LEU A 470 -16.51 -4.58 -7.47
CA LEU A 470 -15.75 -3.37 -7.82
C LEU A 470 -16.28 -2.57 -9.04
N ALA A 471 -17.24 -3.09 -9.79
CA ALA A 471 -17.80 -2.41 -10.95
C ALA A 471 -18.96 -1.48 -10.56
N GLY A 472 -18.63 -0.24 -10.22
CA GLY A 472 -19.62 0.77 -9.91
C GLY A 472 -18.97 2.13 -9.69
N GLY A 473 -18.57 2.77 -10.79
CA GLY A 473 -18.37 4.22 -10.78
C GLY A 473 -19.57 4.94 -10.17
N TRP A 474 -19.33 6.14 -9.63
CA TRP A 474 -20.26 6.90 -8.82
C TRP A 474 -21.63 7.24 -9.45
N SER A 475 -21.92 6.88 -10.72
CA SER A 475 -23.05 7.41 -11.48
C SER A 475 -24.28 6.50 -11.59
N SER A 476 -24.14 5.17 -11.77
CA SER A 476 -25.31 4.28 -12.00
C SER A 476 -25.80 3.59 -10.73
N ASP A 477 -24.90 2.92 -10.01
CA ASP A 477 -25.23 2.12 -8.83
C ASP A 477 -25.69 2.99 -7.64
N SER A 478 -25.21 4.23 -7.54
CA SER A 478 -25.67 5.21 -6.52
C SER A 478 -27.11 5.68 -6.77
N LEU A 479 -27.50 5.87 -8.05
CA LEU A 479 -28.85 6.27 -8.43
C LEU A 479 -29.85 5.11 -8.34
N VAL A 480 -29.44 3.88 -8.71
CA VAL A 480 -30.25 2.68 -8.46
C VAL A 480 -30.46 2.48 -6.97
N ARG A 481 -29.39 2.56 -6.15
CA ARG A 481 -29.50 2.49 -4.69
C ARG A 481 -30.39 3.62 -4.16
N GLY A 482 -30.20 4.86 -4.60
CA GLY A 482 -31.06 5.99 -4.24
C GLY A 482 -32.53 5.77 -4.61
N GLY A 483 -32.81 5.23 -5.79
CA GLY A 483 -34.15 4.87 -6.26
C GLY A 483 -34.79 3.76 -5.44
N LEU A 484 -34.05 2.68 -5.16
CA LEU A 484 -34.48 1.59 -4.27
C LEU A 484 -34.78 2.09 -2.85
N VAL A 485 -33.95 3.01 -2.36
CA VAL A 485 -34.13 3.66 -1.06
C VAL A 485 -35.39 4.53 -1.05
N LEU A 486 -35.64 5.31 -2.09
CA LEU A 486 -36.87 6.10 -2.23
C LEU A 486 -38.11 5.19 -2.32
N ALA A 487 -38.01 4.04 -2.99
CA ALA A 487 -39.09 3.08 -3.07
C ALA A 487 -39.36 2.39 -1.72
N ALA A 488 -38.33 1.94 -1.04
CA ALA A 488 -38.44 1.32 0.28
C ALA A 488 -38.96 2.33 1.33
N PHE A 489 -38.53 3.58 1.24
CA PHE A 489 -39.10 4.70 2.02
C PHE A 489 -40.59 4.89 1.74
N GLY A 490 -40.99 4.87 0.46
CA GLY A 490 -42.40 4.93 0.07
C GLY A 490 -43.23 3.80 0.67
N LEU A 491 -42.75 2.55 0.59
CA LEU A 491 -43.41 1.38 1.19
C LEU A 491 -43.52 1.49 2.71
N ALA A 492 -42.44 1.91 3.39
CA ALA A 492 -42.42 2.15 4.82
C ALA A 492 -43.45 3.20 5.23
N LEU A 493 -43.49 4.32 4.52
CA LEU A 493 -44.42 5.42 4.73
C LEU A 493 -45.88 4.96 4.55
N GLY A 494 -46.15 4.16 3.52
CA GLY A 494 -47.45 3.56 3.25
C GLY A 494 -47.91 2.62 4.36
N PHE A 495 -47.03 1.70 4.79
CA PHE A 495 -47.29 0.77 5.89
C PHE A 495 -47.53 1.49 7.21
N LEU A 496 -46.67 2.45 7.56
CA LEU A 496 -46.80 3.25 8.79
C LEU A 496 -48.10 4.07 8.79
N ARG A 497 -48.51 4.64 7.65
CA ARG A 497 -49.79 5.35 7.53
C ARG A 497 -50.96 4.39 7.72
N TRP A 498 -50.89 3.19 7.16
CA TRP A 498 -51.92 2.17 7.34
C TRP A 498 -52.05 1.71 8.80
N ILE A 499 -50.93 1.37 9.46
CA ILE A 499 -50.93 0.90 10.85
C ILE A 499 -51.25 2.03 11.85
N SER A 500 -50.97 3.30 11.50
CA SER A 500 -51.34 4.47 12.32
C SER A 500 -52.84 4.61 12.53
N ARG A 501 -53.66 4.11 11.61
CA ARG A 501 -55.12 4.06 11.74
C ARG A 501 -55.58 3.08 12.84
N ARG A 502 -54.75 2.09 13.19
CA ARG A 502 -55.06 1.07 14.21
C ARG A 502 -54.44 1.39 15.57
N LEU A 503 -53.15 1.75 15.60
CA LEU A 503 -52.41 1.99 16.85
C LEU A 503 -52.49 3.44 17.34
N GLY A 504 -52.89 4.36 16.47
CA GLY A 504 -52.84 5.79 16.74
C GLY A 504 -51.45 6.35 16.44
N SER A 505 -51.45 7.51 15.81
CA SER A 505 -50.26 8.22 15.39
C SER A 505 -49.29 8.58 16.52
N GLY A 506 -49.82 9.05 17.66
CA GLY A 506 -49.00 9.40 18.82
C GLY A 506 -48.29 8.19 19.45
N ALA A 507 -48.90 7.01 19.39
CA ALA A 507 -48.32 5.77 19.90
C ALA A 507 -47.13 5.31 19.04
N LEU A 508 -47.28 5.38 17.71
CA LEU A 508 -46.18 5.13 16.80
C LEU A 508 -45.06 6.16 17.03
N ALA A 509 -45.38 7.46 17.07
CA ALA A 509 -44.39 8.54 17.22
C ALA A 509 -43.51 8.37 18.44
N MET A 510 -44.14 8.18 19.60
CA MET A 510 -43.42 8.03 20.85
C MET A 510 -42.77 6.66 20.97
N GLY A 511 -43.36 5.60 20.41
CA GLY A 511 -42.75 4.28 20.32
C GLY A 511 -41.47 4.27 19.48
N GLY A 512 -41.48 4.89 18.30
CA GLY A 512 -40.31 5.06 17.44
C GLY A 512 -39.21 5.90 18.09
N LEU A 513 -39.56 7.03 18.70
CA LEU A 513 -38.60 7.83 19.49
C LEU A 513 -38.03 7.05 20.68
N THR A 514 -38.83 6.19 21.31
CA THR A 514 -38.36 5.32 22.40
C THR A 514 -37.35 4.31 21.88
N LEU A 515 -37.65 3.61 20.78
CA LEU A 515 -36.72 2.69 20.13
C LEU A 515 -35.42 3.42 19.76
N TRP A 516 -35.51 4.58 19.11
CA TRP A 516 -34.34 5.36 18.71
C TRP A 516 -33.50 5.84 19.90
N THR A 517 -34.16 6.20 21.01
CA THR A 517 -33.48 6.59 22.25
C THR A 517 -32.77 5.40 22.89
N LEU A 518 -33.39 4.23 22.92
CA LEU A 518 -32.76 3.01 23.40
C LEU A 518 -31.56 2.62 22.54
N LEU A 519 -31.67 2.73 21.21
CA LEU A 519 -30.54 2.55 20.29
C LEU A 519 -29.46 3.59 20.52
N THR A 520 -29.82 4.85 20.73
CA THR A 520 -28.86 5.94 21.02
C THR A 520 -28.09 5.65 22.31
N LEU A 521 -28.77 5.21 23.37
CA LEU A 521 -28.14 4.80 24.63
C LEU A 521 -27.23 3.59 24.44
N LEU A 522 -27.73 2.55 23.77
CA LEU A 522 -26.99 1.32 23.51
C LEU A 522 -25.71 1.59 22.70
N VAL A 523 -25.83 2.35 21.60
CA VAL A 523 -24.70 2.73 20.75
C VAL A 523 -23.75 3.65 21.50
N SER A 524 -24.23 4.63 22.25
CA SER A 524 -23.35 5.52 23.03
C SER A 524 -22.59 4.80 24.14
N LEU A 525 -23.14 3.69 24.66
CA LEU A 525 -22.49 2.86 25.67
C LEU A 525 -21.53 1.82 25.06
N ARG A 526 -21.95 1.12 23.99
CA ARG A 526 -21.23 -0.03 23.43
C ARG A 526 -20.32 0.34 22.26
N LEU A 527 -20.72 1.31 21.45
CA LEU A 527 -20.04 1.75 20.23
C LEU A 527 -19.98 3.28 20.16
N PRO A 528 -19.32 3.97 21.12
CA PRO A 528 -19.35 5.43 21.21
C PRO A 528 -18.96 6.13 19.91
N ALA A 529 -18.06 5.54 19.12
CA ALA A 529 -17.62 6.05 17.83
C ALA A 529 -18.74 6.17 16.77
N ALA A 530 -19.84 5.45 16.92
CA ALA A 530 -21.02 5.56 16.05
C ALA A 530 -22.16 6.40 16.66
N SER A 531 -22.01 6.91 17.89
CA SER A 531 -23.07 7.61 18.63
C SER A 531 -23.57 8.88 17.94
N SER A 532 -22.71 9.59 17.21
CA SER A 532 -23.05 10.82 16.48
C SER A 532 -24.17 10.59 15.45
N LEU A 533 -24.19 9.42 14.81
CA LEU A 533 -25.20 9.01 13.84
C LEU A 533 -26.60 8.84 14.46
N PHE A 534 -26.70 8.70 15.79
CA PHE A 534 -27.97 8.47 16.49
C PHE A 534 -28.39 9.67 17.35
N ALA A 535 -27.46 10.23 18.13
CA ALA A 535 -27.74 11.25 19.12
C ALA A 535 -28.14 12.59 18.49
N TRP A 536 -27.45 13.06 17.45
CA TRP A 536 -27.76 14.34 16.80
C TRP A 536 -29.08 14.30 16.02
N PRO A 537 -29.39 13.24 15.24
CA PRO A 537 -30.74 13.08 14.68
C PRO A 537 -31.83 13.01 15.74
N LEU A 538 -31.59 12.33 16.87
CA LEU A 538 -32.54 12.28 17.99
C LEU A 538 -32.77 13.67 18.60
N ALA A 539 -31.71 14.43 18.83
CA ALA A 539 -31.79 15.80 19.35
C ALA A 539 -32.62 16.70 18.42
N ALA A 540 -32.36 16.62 17.11
CA ALA A 540 -33.12 17.35 16.10
C ALA A 540 -34.58 16.90 16.00
N ALA A 541 -34.89 15.63 16.33
CA ALA A 541 -36.25 15.10 16.35
C ALA A 541 -37.01 15.49 17.63
N LEU A 542 -36.36 15.47 18.79
CA LEU A 542 -37.01 15.77 20.07
C LEU A 542 -37.43 17.23 20.17
N ALA A 543 -36.65 18.17 19.63
CA ALA A 543 -36.97 19.61 19.66
C ALA A 543 -38.38 19.93 19.12
N PRO A 544 -38.78 19.55 17.90
CA PRO A 544 -40.17 19.71 17.45
C PRO A 544 -41.15 18.80 18.18
N ALA A 545 -40.74 17.60 18.62
CA ALA A 545 -41.62 16.69 19.35
C ALA A 545 -42.16 17.30 20.66
N PHE A 546 -41.33 18.05 21.39
CA PHE A 546 -41.72 18.77 22.61
C PHE A 546 -42.79 19.85 22.37
N LEU A 547 -42.72 20.51 21.22
CA LEU A 547 -43.65 21.57 20.85
C LEU A 547 -45.00 21.01 20.37
N TRP A 548 -45.02 19.77 19.84
CA TRP A 548 -46.15 19.23 19.07
C TRP A 548 -46.86 18.02 19.68
N LEU A 549 -46.18 17.13 20.41
CA LEU A 549 -46.79 15.91 20.97
C LEU A 549 -47.65 16.12 22.23
N PRO A 550 -47.34 17.05 23.17
CA PRO A 550 -48.13 17.23 24.38
C PRO A 550 -49.48 17.94 24.20
N GLN A 551 -49.86 18.34 22.99
CA GLN A 551 -51.08 19.13 22.78
C GLN A 551 -52.33 18.25 22.71
N PRO A 552 -53.45 18.63 23.37
CA PRO A 552 -54.71 17.90 23.28
C PRO A 552 -55.20 17.83 21.83
N ALA A 553 -55.89 16.74 21.47
CA ALA A 553 -56.35 16.47 20.10
C ALA A 553 -57.24 17.58 19.49
N THR A 554 -57.75 18.49 20.31
CA THR A 554 -58.66 19.60 19.97
C THR A 554 -57.95 20.93 19.68
N ALA A 555 -56.64 21.06 19.88
CA ALA A 555 -55.91 22.31 19.66
C ALA A 555 -55.61 22.58 18.17
N PRO A 556 -55.79 23.82 17.66
CA PRO A 556 -55.49 24.17 16.26
C PRO A 556 -53.98 24.09 16.00
N ARG A 557 -53.57 23.12 15.17
CA ARG A 557 -52.16 22.85 14.85
C ARG A 557 -51.64 23.78 13.75
N LYS A 558 -50.82 24.78 14.10
CA LYS A 558 -50.16 25.69 13.13
C LYS A 558 -49.06 24.96 12.34
N GLY A 559 -49.36 24.50 11.13
CA GLY A 559 -48.51 23.58 10.34
C GLY A 559 -47.06 23.99 10.03
N GLY A 560 -46.70 25.29 10.10
CA GLY A 560 -45.38 25.79 9.69
C GLY A 560 -44.21 25.39 10.60
N GLY A 561 -44.41 25.42 11.92
CA GLY A 561 -43.34 25.08 12.88
C GLY A 561 -42.97 23.58 12.87
N LEU A 562 -43.93 22.70 12.57
CA LEU A 562 -43.69 21.27 12.36
C LEU A 562 -42.83 21.08 11.12
N LEU A 563 -43.21 21.68 9.99
CA LEU A 563 -42.45 21.56 8.74
C LEU A 563 -41.01 22.04 8.88
N LEU A 564 -40.79 23.14 9.62
CA LEU A 564 -39.45 23.64 9.92
C LEU A 564 -38.63 22.65 10.76
N GLY A 565 -39.21 22.12 11.84
CA GLY A 565 -38.52 21.14 12.69
C GLY A 565 -38.21 19.83 11.96
N LEU A 566 -39.07 19.44 11.01
CA LEU A 566 -38.85 18.27 10.17
C LEU A 566 -37.79 18.51 9.11
N GLY A 567 -37.77 19.70 8.51
CA GLY A 567 -36.70 20.13 7.61
C GLY A 567 -35.35 20.13 8.32
N LEU A 568 -35.29 20.66 9.55
CA LEU A 568 -34.07 20.63 10.37
C LEU A 568 -33.63 19.21 10.68
N CYS A 569 -34.57 18.33 11.04
CA CYS A 569 -34.23 16.97 11.37
C CYS A 569 -33.77 16.15 10.15
N ALA A 570 -34.43 16.32 9.01
CA ALA A 570 -34.00 15.74 7.74
C ALA A 570 -32.62 16.27 7.34
N LEU A 571 -32.35 17.56 7.54
CA LEU A 571 -31.05 18.18 7.28
C LEU A 571 -29.94 17.58 8.15
N VAL A 572 -30.11 17.56 9.48
CA VAL A 572 -29.11 17.00 10.41
C VAL A 572 -28.86 15.52 10.10
N THR A 573 -29.94 14.78 9.85
CA THR A 573 -29.86 13.36 9.51
C THR A 573 -29.13 13.15 8.19
N GLY A 574 -29.49 13.89 7.14
CA GLY A 574 -28.85 13.79 5.82
C GLY A 574 -27.37 14.15 5.87
N VAL A 575 -27.01 15.24 6.54
CA VAL A 575 -25.61 15.67 6.67
C VAL A 575 -24.74 14.61 7.35
N LEU A 576 -25.25 13.87 8.33
CA LEU A 576 -24.48 12.84 9.05
C LEU A 576 -24.49 11.48 8.35
N TRP A 577 -25.63 11.08 7.80
CA TRP A 577 -25.80 9.76 7.23
C TRP A 577 -25.42 9.67 5.76
N THR A 578 -25.63 10.71 4.95
CA THR A 578 -25.30 10.66 3.53
C THR A 578 -23.83 10.35 3.26
N PRO A 579 -22.84 11.01 3.91
CA PRO A 579 -21.43 10.64 3.77
C PRO A 579 -21.16 9.21 4.20
N SER A 580 -21.84 8.75 5.26
CA SER A 580 -21.67 7.41 5.82
C SER A 580 -22.19 6.32 4.89
N LEU A 581 -23.36 6.54 4.28
CA LEU A 581 -23.97 5.66 3.29
C LEU A 581 -23.17 5.63 1.99
N ALA A 582 -22.67 6.79 1.55
CA ALA A 582 -21.78 6.88 0.40
C ALA A 582 -20.48 6.08 0.65
N LEU A 583 -19.88 6.24 1.83
CA LEU A 583 -18.69 5.50 2.23
C LEU A 583 -18.93 3.98 2.24
N LEU A 584 -20.03 3.51 2.85
CA LEU A 584 -20.39 2.08 2.84
C LEU A 584 -20.55 1.55 1.42
N GLY A 585 -21.21 2.33 0.55
CA GLY A 585 -21.40 1.97 -0.85
C GLY A 585 -20.10 1.79 -1.62
N VAL A 586 -19.11 2.65 -1.39
CA VAL A 586 -17.78 2.55 -2.02
C VAL A 586 -16.93 1.44 -1.37
N ALA A 587 -16.95 1.33 -0.04
CA ALA A 587 -16.08 0.41 0.69
C ALA A 587 -16.50 -1.06 0.55
N LEU A 588 -17.81 -1.34 0.53
CA LEU A 588 -18.36 -2.70 0.56
C LEU A 588 -19.11 -3.10 -0.73
N GLY A 589 -19.39 -2.19 -1.66
CA GLY A 589 -20.10 -2.51 -2.91
C GLY A 589 -21.54 -3.03 -2.69
N ARG A 590 -21.95 -4.07 -3.44
CA ARG A 590 -23.30 -4.69 -3.34
C ARG A 590 -23.65 -5.20 -1.92
N PRO A 591 -22.71 -5.81 -1.15
CA PRO A 591 -22.92 -6.14 0.26
C PRO A 591 -23.37 -4.96 1.16
N ALA A 592 -23.06 -3.71 0.81
CA ALA A 592 -23.56 -2.56 1.57
C ALA A 592 -25.06 -2.33 1.40
N VAL A 593 -25.75 -2.91 0.41
CA VAL A 593 -27.17 -2.61 0.17
C VAL A 593 -28.10 -3.04 1.31
N PRO A 594 -28.06 -4.28 1.85
CA PRO A 594 -28.87 -4.64 3.02
C PRO A 594 -28.54 -3.78 4.25
N VAL A 595 -27.26 -3.47 4.46
CA VAL A 595 -26.78 -2.63 5.57
C VAL A 595 -27.30 -1.20 5.41
N THR A 596 -27.16 -0.63 4.23
CA THR A 596 -27.68 0.69 3.85
C THR A 596 -29.20 0.72 3.99
N GLY A 597 -29.91 -0.31 3.53
CA GLY A 597 -31.36 -0.45 3.68
C GLY A 597 -31.81 -0.57 5.14
N LEU A 598 -31.06 -1.26 5.99
CA LEU A 598 -31.29 -1.34 7.44
C LEU A 598 -31.07 0.01 8.11
N LEU A 599 -29.95 0.67 7.81
CA LEU A 599 -29.59 1.97 8.36
C LEU A 599 -30.58 3.04 7.91
N LEU A 600 -31.02 2.99 6.65
CA LEU A 600 -32.06 3.85 6.10
C LEU A 600 -33.44 3.54 6.66
N GLY A 601 -33.76 2.26 6.87
CA GLY A 601 -34.92 1.86 7.66
C GLY A 601 -34.88 2.62 8.98
N LEU A 602 -33.86 2.37 9.80
CA LEU A 602 -33.63 3.07 11.06
C LEU A 602 -33.81 4.61 10.92
N LEU A 603 -33.17 5.26 9.95
CA LEU A 603 -33.32 6.70 9.66
C LEU A 603 -34.77 7.14 9.44
N CYS A 604 -35.56 6.30 8.79
CA CYS A 604 -36.97 6.50 8.52
C CYS A 604 -37.88 6.19 9.72
N PHE A 605 -37.38 5.59 10.80
CA PHE A 605 -38.16 5.27 12.00
C PHE A 605 -37.84 6.15 13.22
N GLY A 606 -36.95 7.13 13.05
CA GLY A 606 -36.83 8.27 13.95
C GLY A 606 -37.80 9.42 13.57
N PRO A 607 -37.34 10.56 13.01
CA PRO A 607 -38.11 11.81 12.89
C PRO A 607 -39.37 11.72 12.00
N LEU A 608 -39.46 10.71 11.13
CA LEU A 608 -40.61 10.45 10.27
C LEU A 608 -41.87 10.08 11.07
N VAL A 609 -41.71 9.52 12.26
CA VAL A 609 -42.85 9.15 13.09
C VAL A 609 -43.51 10.39 13.72
N LEU A 610 -42.80 11.52 13.80
CA LEU A 610 -43.38 12.84 14.11
C LEU A 610 -44.15 13.43 12.91
N LEU A 611 -43.67 13.18 11.68
CA LEU A 611 -44.26 13.60 10.40
C LEU A 611 -45.61 12.92 10.11
N LEU A 612 -45.63 11.60 10.27
CA LEU A 612 -46.79 10.76 9.98
C LEU A 612 -47.90 10.91 11.02
N ALA A 613 -47.54 11.34 12.23
CA ALA A 613 -48.45 11.29 13.35
C ALA A 613 -49.50 12.41 13.42
N GLN A 614 -49.30 13.51 12.67
CA GLN A 614 -49.80 14.80 13.15
C GLN A 614 -50.71 15.59 12.21
N ARG A 615 -51.08 15.11 11.01
CA ARG A 615 -52.01 15.87 10.14
C ARG A 615 -53.33 15.13 9.81
N PRO A 616 -54.43 15.48 10.50
CA PRO A 616 -55.79 15.15 10.08
C PRO A 616 -56.28 15.93 8.84
N GLY A 617 -55.47 16.78 8.21
CA GLY A 617 -55.94 17.80 7.23
C GLY A 617 -55.14 17.90 5.92
N LEU A 618 -54.71 16.79 5.34
CA LEU A 618 -54.30 16.72 3.92
C LEU A 618 -55.44 16.12 3.09
N GLU A 619 -56.63 16.72 3.21
CA GLU A 619 -57.81 16.41 2.39
C GLU A 619 -57.88 17.27 1.12
N GLY A 620 -57.09 18.35 1.03
CA GLY A 620 -57.04 19.24 -0.13
C GLY A 620 -55.81 19.08 -1.04
N VAL A 621 -54.79 18.33 -0.62
CA VAL A 621 -53.80 17.79 -1.57
C VAL A 621 -54.38 16.46 -2.01
N PRO A 622 -54.64 16.24 -3.31
CA PRO A 622 -55.29 15.02 -3.75
C PRO A 622 -54.52 13.84 -3.14
N HIS A 623 -55.27 12.88 -2.60
CA HIS A 623 -54.79 11.62 -2.02
C HIS A 623 -53.97 10.74 -3.00
N LYS A 624 -53.55 11.34 -4.13
CA LYS A 624 -52.97 10.80 -5.35
C LYS A 624 -51.48 11.13 -5.55
N THR A 625 -50.76 11.62 -4.56
CA THR A 625 -49.35 11.18 -4.43
C THR A 625 -49.32 10.08 -3.38
N PRO A 626 -49.80 8.88 -3.72
CA PRO A 626 -49.74 7.74 -2.81
C PRO A 626 -48.27 7.47 -2.44
N ALA A 627 -48.04 6.77 -1.34
CA ALA A 627 -46.77 6.07 -1.12
C ALA A 627 -46.27 5.36 -2.40
N TRP A 628 -47.21 4.87 -3.24
CA TRP A 628 -46.98 4.31 -4.56
C TRP A 628 -46.35 5.26 -5.59
N ALA A 629 -46.47 6.58 -5.46
CA ALA A 629 -45.78 7.55 -6.31
C ALA A 629 -44.29 7.61 -5.99
N TRP A 630 -43.91 7.53 -4.71
CA TRP A 630 -42.50 7.42 -4.30
C TRP A 630 -41.91 6.06 -4.68
N VAL A 631 -42.71 4.99 -4.57
CA VAL A 631 -42.36 3.67 -5.11
C VAL A 631 -42.19 3.72 -6.63
N GLY A 632 -43.12 4.35 -7.34
CA GLY A 632 -43.08 4.49 -8.80
C GLY A 632 -41.92 5.36 -9.29
N VAL A 633 -41.60 6.46 -8.60
CA VAL A 633 -40.43 7.29 -8.89
C VAL A 633 -39.13 6.55 -8.55
N GLY A 634 -39.07 5.87 -7.41
CA GLY A 634 -37.90 5.10 -7.00
C GLY A 634 -37.60 3.93 -7.94
N LEU A 635 -38.62 3.12 -8.27
CA LEU A 635 -38.53 2.04 -9.25
C LEU A 635 -38.32 2.57 -10.67
N GLY A 636 -38.94 3.70 -11.02
CA GLY A 636 -38.76 4.36 -12.31
C GLY A 636 -37.35 4.92 -12.49
N LEU A 637 -36.74 5.49 -11.45
CA LEU A 637 -35.34 5.91 -11.44
C LEU A 637 -34.42 4.68 -11.52
N ALA A 638 -34.68 3.63 -10.74
CA ALA A 638 -33.89 2.41 -10.80
C ALA A 638 -33.96 1.74 -12.18
N ALA A 639 -35.16 1.62 -12.77
CA ALA A 639 -35.39 1.07 -14.10
C ALA A 639 -34.83 1.96 -15.21
N ALA A 640 -35.01 3.28 -15.14
CA ALA A 640 -34.44 4.22 -16.11
C ALA A 640 -32.91 4.15 -16.08
N VAL A 641 -32.31 4.09 -14.89
CA VAL A 641 -30.86 3.93 -14.77
C VAL A 641 -30.45 2.59 -15.39
N GLN A 642 -31.11 1.47 -15.06
CA GLN A 642 -30.80 0.17 -15.67
C GLN A 642 -30.97 0.14 -17.22
N VAL A 643 -31.90 0.92 -17.77
CA VAL A 643 -32.14 1.04 -19.22
C VAL A 643 -31.14 1.98 -19.90
N PHE A 644 -30.69 3.04 -19.23
CA PHE A 644 -29.82 4.08 -19.79
C PHE A 644 -28.34 3.94 -19.40
N THR A 645 -28.00 3.02 -18.49
CA THR A 645 -26.61 2.72 -18.15
C THR A 645 -26.10 1.62 -19.04
N GLY A 646 -25.63 2.01 -20.22
CA GLY A 646 -24.74 1.18 -21.03
C GLY A 646 -23.29 1.38 -20.59
N HIS A 647 -22.46 0.37 -20.82
CA HIS A 647 -21.03 0.53 -20.78
C HIS A 647 -20.58 1.29 -22.03
N ASP A 648 -19.77 2.33 -21.85
CA ASP A 648 -19.20 3.12 -22.93
C ASP A 648 -17.70 3.38 -22.66
N SER A 649 -17.05 4.15 -23.53
CA SER A 649 -15.62 4.46 -23.36
C SER A 649 -15.31 5.29 -22.10
N ARG A 650 -16.31 5.89 -21.46
CA ARG A 650 -16.18 6.66 -20.23
C ARG A 650 -16.43 5.80 -19.00
N TRP A 651 -17.28 4.79 -19.11
CA TRP A 651 -17.62 3.81 -18.08
C TRP A 651 -17.51 2.39 -18.65
N PRO A 652 -16.28 1.91 -18.88
CA PRO A 652 -16.07 0.63 -19.50
C PRO A 652 -16.57 -0.52 -18.61
N GLY A 653 -17.14 -1.55 -19.23
CA GLY A 653 -17.59 -2.75 -18.55
C GLY A 653 -16.42 -3.63 -18.13
N PRO A 654 -16.44 -4.23 -16.92
CA PRO A 654 -15.42 -5.18 -16.53
C PRO A 654 -15.50 -6.43 -17.41
N ASP A 655 -14.37 -6.87 -17.91
CA ASP A 655 -14.26 -8.09 -18.72
C ASP A 655 -12.93 -8.78 -18.39
N SER A 656 -12.96 -10.09 -18.26
CA SER A 656 -11.83 -10.88 -17.81
C SER A 656 -11.38 -11.86 -18.87
N LEU A 657 -10.08 -11.84 -19.11
CA LEU A 657 -9.42 -12.80 -19.96
C LEU A 657 -8.04 -13.11 -19.36
N PHE A 658 -7.68 -14.39 -19.40
CA PHE A 658 -6.42 -14.89 -18.86
C PHE A 658 -5.89 -15.96 -19.80
N TYR A 659 -4.58 -15.98 -19.99
CA TYR A 659 -3.90 -17.08 -20.66
C TYR A 659 -3.25 -17.96 -19.61
N LEU A 660 -3.59 -19.25 -19.56
CA LEU A 660 -2.95 -20.22 -18.69
C LEU A 660 -2.18 -21.23 -19.54
N ALA A 661 -0.87 -21.29 -19.38
CA ALA A 661 -0.03 -22.38 -19.86
C ALA A 661 0.26 -23.34 -18.71
N ASP A 662 -0.20 -24.57 -18.84
CA ASP A 662 0.10 -25.68 -17.95
C ASP A 662 1.25 -26.50 -18.54
N LEU A 663 2.46 -26.26 -18.02
CA LEU A 663 3.66 -26.92 -18.51
C LEU A 663 3.73 -28.40 -18.10
N ASP A 664 2.93 -28.84 -17.13
CA ASP A 664 2.93 -30.24 -16.70
C ASP A 664 2.24 -31.13 -17.74
N GLN A 665 1.16 -30.62 -18.34
CA GLN A 665 0.35 -31.32 -19.34
C GLN A 665 0.76 -30.94 -20.77
N GLY A 666 1.56 -29.87 -20.94
CA GLY A 666 1.88 -29.33 -22.25
C GLY A 666 0.65 -28.68 -22.91
N GLU A 667 -0.30 -28.24 -22.10
CA GLU A 667 -1.58 -27.69 -22.53
C GLU A 667 -1.61 -26.19 -22.24
N SER A 668 -2.37 -25.44 -23.04
CA SER A 668 -2.65 -24.04 -22.75
C SER A 668 -4.09 -23.71 -23.06
N ARG A 669 -4.67 -22.82 -22.26
CA ARG A 669 -6.09 -22.49 -22.32
C ARG A 669 -6.34 -21.01 -22.08
N TRP A 670 -7.32 -20.48 -22.77
CA TRP A 670 -7.95 -19.21 -22.43
C TRP A 670 -8.96 -19.44 -21.34
N LEU A 671 -8.95 -18.57 -20.34
CA LEU A 671 -9.90 -18.57 -19.25
C LEU A 671 -10.63 -17.22 -19.22
N SER A 672 -11.86 -17.23 -18.72
CA SER A 672 -12.59 -16.02 -18.30
C SER A 672 -13.42 -16.32 -17.06
N GLN A 673 -13.50 -15.38 -16.13
CA GLN A 673 -14.39 -15.43 -14.96
C GLN A 673 -15.78 -14.90 -15.30
N ASP A 674 -16.04 -14.50 -16.54
CA ASP A 674 -17.32 -13.97 -16.95
C ASP A 674 -18.31 -15.11 -17.20
N ARG A 675 -19.61 -14.81 -17.06
CA ARG A 675 -20.67 -15.84 -17.16
C ARG A 675 -20.96 -16.26 -18.60
N SER A 676 -20.63 -15.39 -19.55
CA SER A 676 -20.86 -15.58 -20.99
C SER A 676 -19.81 -14.80 -21.76
N VAL A 677 -19.51 -15.25 -22.98
CA VAL A 677 -18.64 -14.52 -23.90
C VAL A 677 -19.34 -13.31 -24.51
N ASP A 678 -18.56 -12.27 -24.79
CA ASP A 678 -18.95 -11.11 -25.57
C ASP A 678 -18.26 -11.10 -26.95
N ALA A 679 -18.49 -10.05 -27.75
CA ALA A 679 -17.95 -9.95 -29.11
C ALA A 679 -16.41 -9.84 -29.18
N TRP A 680 -15.74 -9.51 -28.08
CA TRP A 680 -14.30 -9.48 -27.97
C TRP A 680 -13.76 -10.80 -27.41
N THR A 681 -14.28 -11.28 -26.28
CA THR A 681 -13.84 -12.53 -25.65
C THR A 681 -14.17 -13.78 -26.47
N SER A 682 -15.24 -13.77 -27.28
CA SER A 682 -15.55 -14.89 -28.19
C SER A 682 -14.46 -15.14 -29.25
N ARG A 683 -13.61 -14.14 -29.53
CA ARG A 683 -12.45 -14.31 -30.43
C ARG A 683 -11.37 -15.22 -29.85
N PHE A 684 -11.35 -15.37 -28.52
CA PHE A 684 -10.41 -16.19 -27.78
C PHE A 684 -11.06 -17.48 -27.28
N LEU A 685 -12.29 -17.39 -26.78
CA LEU A 685 -13.02 -18.48 -26.14
C LEU A 685 -13.98 -19.23 -27.09
N GLY A 686 -14.23 -18.69 -28.29
CA GLY A 686 -15.29 -19.16 -29.19
C GLY A 686 -16.69 -18.72 -28.73
N ASP A 687 -17.71 -19.07 -29.52
CA ASP A 687 -19.10 -18.67 -29.26
C ASP A 687 -19.80 -19.50 -28.18
N SER A 688 -19.24 -20.66 -27.82
CA SER A 688 -19.84 -21.58 -26.84
C SER A 688 -18.75 -22.33 -26.05
N PRO A 689 -17.96 -21.61 -25.23
CA PRO A 689 -16.91 -22.21 -24.42
C PRO A 689 -17.48 -23.17 -23.36
N ALA A 690 -16.66 -24.12 -22.94
CA ALA A 690 -16.98 -24.98 -21.81
C ALA A 690 -16.91 -24.19 -20.50
N ALA A 691 -17.73 -24.56 -19.51
CA ALA A 691 -17.63 -24.03 -18.16
C ALA A 691 -16.99 -25.09 -17.25
N GLU A 692 -15.89 -24.73 -16.61
CA GLU A 692 -15.14 -25.62 -15.70
C GLU A 692 -15.05 -25.00 -14.30
N PRO A 693 -14.81 -25.82 -13.26
CA PRO A 693 -14.45 -25.30 -11.93
C PRO A 693 -13.22 -24.40 -12.01
N GLN A 694 -13.29 -23.26 -11.34
CA GLN A 694 -12.22 -22.26 -11.29
C GLN A 694 -10.93 -22.87 -10.69
N PRO A 695 -9.76 -22.65 -11.33
CA PRO A 695 -8.50 -23.15 -10.82
C PRO A 695 -8.20 -22.68 -9.39
N ARG A 696 -7.48 -23.51 -8.63
CA ARG A 696 -7.08 -23.23 -7.24
C ARG A 696 -6.38 -21.88 -7.08
N LEU A 697 -5.60 -21.48 -8.09
CA LEU A 697 -4.86 -20.22 -8.17
C LEU A 697 -5.65 -18.99 -7.74
N PHE A 698 -6.95 -18.95 -8.06
CA PHE A 698 -7.77 -17.77 -7.84
C PHE A 698 -8.29 -17.61 -6.40
N GLY A 699 -8.07 -18.60 -5.52
CA GLY A 699 -8.32 -18.49 -4.08
C GLY A 699 -9.79 -18.40 -3.64
N VAL A 700 -10.77 -18.35 -4.55
CA VAL A 700 -12.21 -18.50 -4.23
C VAL A 700 -12.88 -19.51 -5.18
N PRO A 701 -13.74 -20.44 -4.70
CA PRO A 701 -14.36 -21.44 -5.56
C PRO A 701 -15.35 -20.76 -6.50
N GLY A 702 -15.34 -21.15 -7.77
CA GLY A 702 -16.20 -20.56 -8.80
C GLY A 702 -16.21 -21.39 -10.07
N GLN A 703 -16.80 -20.85 -11.13
CA GLN A 703 -16.72 -21.41 -12.48
C GLN A 703 -16.01 -20.41 -13.39
N VAL A 704 -15.27 -20.92 -14.37
CA VAL A 704 -14.63 -20.15 -15.42
C VAL A 704 -15.03 -20.71 -16.79
N LEU A 705 -15.15 -19.83 -17.77
CA LEU A 705 -15.24 -20.22 -19.17
C LEU A 705 -13.86 -20.58 -19.67
N VAL A 706 -13.78 -21.64 -20.46
CA VAL A 706 -12.51 -22.23 -20.90
C VAL A 706 -12.57 -22.53 -22.40
N ALA A 707 -11.47 -22.26 -23.08
CA ALA A 707 -11.20 -22.75 -24.43
C ALA A 707 -9.73 -23.15 -24.59
N GLU A 708 -9.48 -24.16 -25.41
CA GLU A 708 -8.11 -24.55 -25.78
C GLU A 708 -7.40 -23.41 -26.51
N ALA A 709 -6.11 -23.26 -26.23
CA ALA A 709 -5.24 -22.27 -26.86
C ALA A 709 -3.95 -22.96 -27.35
N ALA A 710 -3.29 -22.34 -28.34
CA ALA A 710 -1.96 -22.78 -28.75
C ALA A 710 -0.92 -22.37 -27.69
N LEU A 711 0.05 -23.27 -27.45
CA LEU A 711 1.18 -22.95 -26.58
C LEU A 711 2.05 -21.89 -27.28
N LEU A 712 2.25 -20.76 -26.63
CA LEU A 712 2.95 -19.62 -27.20
C LEU A 712 4.47 -19.71 -26.96
N ASP A 713 5.25 -19.25 -27.95
CA ASP A 713 6.69 -19.10 -27.80
C ASP A 713 7.03 -17.90 -26.90
N GLY A 714 8.15 -17.98 -26.17
CA GLY A 714 8.62 -16.90 -25.31
C GLY A 714 7.87 -16.76 -23.98
N LEU A 715 7.10 -17.77 -23.58
CA LEU A 715 6.54 -17.86 -22.23
C LEU A 715 7.66 -17.99 -21.18
N PRO A 716 7.46 -17.46 -19.96
CA PRO A 716 8.38 -17.66 -18.84
C PRO A 716 8.72 -19.14 -18.63
N SER A 717 10.01 -19.47 -18.58
CA SER A 717 10.48 -20.84 -18.37
C SER A 717 10.42 -21.21 -16.90
N LEU A 718 9.25 -21.58 -16.39
CA LEU A 718 9.11 -21.98 -14.99
C LEU A 718 9.74 -23.37 -14.77
N SER A 719 10.82 -23.43 -14.00
CA SER A 719 11.40 -24.66 -13.45
C SER A 719 11.24 -24.63 -11.93
N VAL A 720 11.03 -25.79 -11.30
CA VAL A 720 11.02 -25.93 -9.84
C VAL A 720 11.92 -27.11 -9.53
N ALA A 721 13.05 -26.86 -8.86
CA ALA A 721 13.96 -27.90 -8.42
C ALA A 721 13.97 -27.93 -6.89
N GLY A 722 13.81 -29.13 -6.30
CA GLY A 722 14.06 -29.40 -4.89
C GLY A 722 15.34 -30.20 -4.73
N ARG A 723 16.21 -29.78 -3.82
CA ARG A 723 17.37 -30.58 -3.40
C ARG A 723 17.29 -30.82 -1.89
N PRO A 724 17.41 -32.07 -1.40
CA PRO A 724 17.60 -32.31 0.01
C PRO A 724 18.95 -31.70 0.43
N LEU A 725 18.98 -30.95 1.53
CA LEU A 725 20.21 -30.30 1.99
C LEU A 725 21.24 -31.29 2.55
N THR A 726 20.82 -32.50 2.94
CA THR A 726 21.71 -33.61 3.34
C THR A 726 21.14 -34.99 2.96
N GLU A 727 21.99 -35.99 2.72
CA GLU A 727 21.58 -37.39 2.43
C GLU A 727 20.84 -38.08 3.60
N ASP A 728 21.04 -37.60 4.84
CA ASP A 728 20.51 -38.21 6.07
C ASP A 728 19.38 -37.43 6.76
N ASP A 729 19.05 -36.22 6.30
CA ASP A 729 17.96 -35.40 6.87
C ASP A 729 17.02 -34.87 5.77
N PRO A 730 15.90 -35.58 5.48
CA PRO A 730 14.94 -35.21 4.43
C PRO A 730 14.04 -34.03 4.85
N THR A 731 14.36 -33.34 5.93
CA THR A 731 13.51 -32.28 6.48
C THR A 731 13.62 -30.99 5.71
N GLU A 732 14.77 -30.60 5.14
CA GLU A 732 14.95 -29.32 4.44
C GLU A 732 15.07 -29.41 2.91
N MET A 733 14.29 -28.60 2.17
CA MET A 733 14.35 -28.48 0.70
C MET A 733 14.52 -27.02 0.23
N GLU A 734 15.41 -26.77 -0.73
CA GLU A 734 15.51 -25.49 -1.45
C GLU A 734 14.66 -25.51 -2.73
N ILE A 735 13.76 -24.53 -2.91
CA ILE A 735 12.99 -24.32 -4.15
C ILE A 735 13.59 -23.18 -4.97
N THR A 736 13.89 -23.43 -6.25
CA THR A 736 14.40 -22.45 -7.22
C THR A 736 13.43 -22.27 -8.37
N VAL A 737 13.31 -21.03 -8.87
CA VAL A 737 12.44 -20.69 -10.00
C VAL A 737 13.23 -19.96 -11.07
N ASP A 738 13.27 -20.52 -12.29
CA ASP A 738 13.86 -19.83 -13.45
C ASP A 738 12.80 -18.98 -14.19
N GLY A 739 13.22 -17.86 -14.78
CA GLY A 739 12.34 -16.91 -15.50
C GLY A 739 11.95 -15.64 -14.73
N GLU A 740 11.74 -14.54 -15.46
CA GLU A 740 11.19 -13.30 -14.90
C GLU A 740 9.67 -13.41 -14.69
N CYS A 741 9.20 -13.04 -13.50
CA CYS A 741 7.79 -13.05 -13.14
C CYS A 741 7.40 -11.74 -12.45
N ASP A 742 6.40 -11.04 -12.96
CA ASP A 742 5.84 -9.86 -12.26
C ASP A 742 5.28 -10.26 -10.89
N ARG A 743 4.73 -11.47 -10.78
CA ARG A 743 4.38 -12.09 -9.52
C ARG A 743 4.60 -13.59 -9.56
N LEU A 744 5.38 -14.13 -8.63
CA LEU A 744 5.55 -15.56 -8.42
C LEU A 744 4.70 -16.00 -7.22
N ILE A 745 3.88 -17.03 -7.42
CA ILE A 745 3.03 -17.62 -6.39
C ILE A 745 3.43 -19.07 -6.20
N LEU A 746 3.76 -19.45 -4.97
CA LEU A 746 4.08 -20.83 -4.60
C LEU A 746 3.00 -21.36 -3.66
N PHE A 747 2.28 -22.40 -4.09
CA PHE A 747 1.35 -23.14 -3.25
C PHE A 747 2.03 -24.42 -2.75
N LEU A 748 2.19 -24.53 -1.43
CA LEU A 748 2.74 -25.70 -0.76
C LEU A 748 1.63 -26.41 -0.02
N GLU A 749 1.47 -27.73 -0.19
CA GLU A 749 0.57 -28.51 0.66
C GLU A 749 1.06 -28.45 2.12
N SER A 750 0.20 -28.03 3.06
CA SER A 750 0.60 -27.77 4.45
C SER A 750 0.59 -29.02 5.33
N LYS A 751 0.13 -30.17 4.81
CA LYS A 751 0.11 -31.44 5.54
C LYS A 751 1.55 -31.95 5.71
N GLY A 752 2.05 -31.96 6.95
CA GLY A 752 3.42 -32.39 7.28
C GLY A 752 4.48 -31.28 7.27
N LEU A 753 4.08 -30.01 7.11
CA LEU A 753 4.96 -28.84 7.16
C LEU A 753 5.25 -28.44 8.62
N ALA A 754 6.52 -28.41 9.05
CA ALA A 754 6.93 -27.97 10.40
C ALA A 754 7.11 -26.45 10.44
N SER A 755 7.96 -25.99 9.53
CA SER A 755 8.39 -24.62 9.42
C SER A 755 8.76 -24.31 7.98
N LEU A 756 8.79 -23.04 7.64
CA LEU A 756 9.21 -22.55 6.33
C LEU A 756 10.15 -21.39 6.57
N SER A 757 11.36 -21.46 6.03
CA SER A 757 12.33 -20.38 6.10
C SER A 757 12.41 -19.68 4.75
N LEU A 758 12.19 -18.38 4.77
CA LEU A 758 12.28 -17.52 3.60
C LEU A 758 13.23 -16.38 3.91
N GLY A 759 14.30 -16.25 3.13
CA GLY A 759 15.28 -15.17 3.30
C GLY A 759 15.86 -15.11 4.72
N GLY A 760 16.14 -16.27 5.32
CA GLY A 760 16.68 -16.38 6.69
C GLY A 760 15.65 -16.23 7.82
N LYS A 761 14.38 -15.90 7.51
CA LYS A 761 13.31 -15.81 8.51
C LYS A 761 12.48 -17.09 8.51
N THR A 762 12.48 -17.80 9.64
CA THR A 762 11.69 -19.02 9.82
C THR A 762 10.29 -18.70 10.33
N PHE A 763 9.30 -19.24 9.65
CA PHE A 763 7.88 -19.17 9.96
C PHE A 763 7.44 -20.55 10.46
N GLY A 764 7.05 -20.65 11.73
CA GLY A 764 6.37 -21.84 12.24
C GLY A 764 4.89 -21.80 11.90
N PHE A 765 4.27 -22.94 11.64
CA PHE A 765 2.84 -23.03 11.34
C PHE A 765 2.09 -23.65 12.53
N PRO A 766 1.40 -22.85 13.35
CA PRO A 766 0.57 -23.36 14.44
C PRO A 766 -0.74 -23.88 13.86
N GLU A 767 -0.80 -25.20 13.61
CA GLU A 767 -1.93 -25.92 13.01
C GLU A 767 -2.36 -25.42 11.59
N PRO A 768 -2.99 -26.27 10.76
CA PRO A 768 -3.37 -25.88 9.42
C PRO A 768 -4.41 -24.73 9.48
N TRP A 769 -4.08 -23.58 8.89
CA TRP A 769 -5.08 -22.56 8.58
C TRP A 769 -6.03 -23.14 7.52
N GLU A 770 -7.20 -23.61 7.96
CA GLU A 770 -8.27 -24.02 7.05
C GLU A 770 -8.96 -22.77 6.49
N ILE A 771 -8.72 -22.47 5.21
CA ILE A 771 -9.58 -21.56 4.45
C ILE A 771 -10.77 -22.42 3.98
N PRO A 772 -12.03 -22.06 4.31
CA PRO A 772 -13.20 -22.82 3.88
C PRO A 772 -13.22 -23.03 2.35
N GLY A 773 -13.22 -24.30 1.91
CA GLY A 773 -13.16 -24.67 0.49
C GLY A 773 -11.75 -24.93 -0.07
N TYR A 774 -10.70 -24.72 0.72
CA TYR A 774 -9.30 -24.92 0.33
C TYR A 774 -8.56 -25.76 1.37
N PRO A 775 -8.33 -27.05 1.12
CA PRO A 775 -7.54 -27.87 2.04
C PRO A 775 -6.11 -27.34 2.12
N THR A 776 -5.70 -26.97 3.33
CA THR A 776 -4.33 -27.03 3.88
C THR A 776 -3.21 -26.72 2.87
N ALA A 777 -3.00 -25.44 2.56
CA ALA A 777 -1.82 -24.99 1.83
C ALA A 777 -1.29 -23.61 2.28
N VAL A 778 0.03 -23.48 2.25
CA VAL A 778 0.74 -22.22 2.43
C VAL A 778 0.94 -21.59 1.06
N ALA A 779 0.48 -20.35 0.87
CA ALA A 779 0.73 -19.58 -0.33
C ALA A 779 1.80 -18.51 -0.04
N LEU A 780 2.87 -18.51 -0.81
CA LEU A 780 3.88 -17.46 -0.78
C LEU A 780 3.74 -16.59 -2.03
N LEU A 781 3.71 -15.27 -1.85
CA LEU A 781 3.56 -14.30 -2.93
C LEU A 781 4.82 -13.43 -3.01
N TYR A 782 5.47 -13.43 -4.17
CA TYR A 782 6.62 -12.57 -4.49
C TYR A 782 6.26 -11.63 -5.62
N TYR A 783 6.47 -10.34 -5.41
CA TYR A 783 6.22 -9.30 -6.40
C TYR A 783 7.55 -8.90 -7.07
N ARG A 784 7.56 -8.81 -8.40
CA ARG A 784 8.74 -8.61 -9.26
C ARG A 784 9.87 -9.60 -8.99
N TYR A 785 9.56 -10.89 -9.04
CA TYR A 785 10.54 -11.95 -8.90
C TYR A 785 11.52 -11.95 -10.09
N ARG A 786 12.82 -11.95 -9.80
CA ARG A 786 13.87 -12.26 -10.78
C ARG A 786 14.53 -13.59 -10.44
N PRO A 787 15.02 -14.33 -11.46
CA PRO A 787 15.74 -15.58 -11.24
C PRO A 787 16.87 -15.42 -10.21
N GLY A 788 16.79 -16.16 -9.10
CA GLY A 788 17.80 -16.16 -8.04
C GLY A 788 17.47 -15.32 -6.81
N ASP A 789 16.39 -14.52 -6.83
CA ASP A 789 15.93 -13.71 -5.69
C ASP A 789 15.35 -14.55 -4.53
N LEU A 790 15.03 -15.82 -4.78
CA LEU A 790 14.36 -16.69 -3.81
C LEU A 790 15.21 -17.88 -3.37
N GLY A 791 15.53 -17.93 -2.08
CA GLY A 791 15.92 -19.15 -1.37
C GLY A 791 14.82 -19.53 -0.40
N LEU A 792 13.91 -20.40 -0.83
CA LEU A 792 12.86 -20.93 0.04
C LEU A 792 13.33 -22.26 0.61
N THR A 793 13.48 -22.35 1.93
CA THR A 793 13.78 -23.60 2.65
C THR A 793 12.55 -24.08 3.37
N VAL A 794 12.19 -25.35 3.22
CA VAL A 794 10.99 -25.93 3.84
C VAL A 794 11.40 -27.05 4.77
N GLU A 795 10.99 -27.00 6.05
CA GLU A 795 11.25 -28.02 7.06
C GLU A 795 10.01 -28.93 7.29
N ARG A 796 10.17 -30.27 7.27
CA ARG A 796 9.06 -31.25 7.43
C ARG A 796 8.98 -31.90 8.82
N LEU A 797 7.75 -32.21 9.27
CA LEU A 797 7.45 -32.97 10.52
C LEU A 797 7.52 -34.50 10.33
N SER A 798 8.56 -35.04 9.69
CA SER A 798 8.88 -36.49 9.69
C SER A 798 7.99 -37.48 8.91
N THR A 799 7.31 -37.09 7.81
CA THR A 799 6.57 -38.05 6.95
C THR A 799 7.24 -38.33 5.61
N ARG A 800 7.29 -39.60 5.17
CA ARG A 800 7.79 -40.06 3.85
C ARG A 800 6.89 -39.69 2.65
N ASP A 801 5.84 -38.90 2.85
CA ASP A 801 4.93 -38.46 1.80
C ASP A 801 5.56 -37.35 0.95
N SER A 802 5.30 -37.29 -0.36
CA SER A 802 5.83 -36.26 -1.26
C SER A 802 5.16 -34.90 -1.03
N LEU A 803 5.95 -33.81 -0.99
CA LEU A 803 5.44 -32.45 -0.91
C LEU A 803 5.15 -31.97 -2.32
N LYS A 804 3.89 -31.66 -2.61
CA LYS A 804 3.55 -31.01 -3.86
C LYS A 804 3.73 -29.51 -3.74
N VAL A 805 4.53 -28.96 -4.64
CA VAL A 805 4.72 -27.52 -4.82
C VAL A 805 4.17 -27.15 -6.19
N GLU A 806 3.15 -26.31 -6.18
CA GLU A 806 2.62 -25.70 -7.39
C GLU A 806 3.17 -24.28 -7.49
N ALA A 807 3.98 -24.03 -8.51
CA ALA A 807 4.48 -22.72 -8.82
C ALA A 807 3.65 -22.10 -9.95
N VAL A 808 3.29 -20.84 -9.78
CA VAL A 808 2.59 -20.05 -10.79
C VAL A 808 3.31 -18.73 -10.99
N CYS A 809 3.88 -18.57 -12.18
CA CYS A 809 4.41 -17.31 -12.65
C CYS A 809 3.27 -16.52 -13.29
N GLN A 810 3.03 -15.31 -12.79
CA GLN A 810 2.08 -14.39 -13.36
C GLN A 810 2.80 -13.17 -13.91
N ASN A 811 2.56 -12.90 -15.19
CA ASN A 811 2.97 -11.66 -15.85
C ASN A 811 1.76 -10.80 -16.18
N LEU A 812 1.85 -9.50 -15.89
CA LEU A 812 0.81 -8.51 -16.13
C LEU A 812 0.76 -8.22 -17.63
N GLY A 813 -0.02 -9.00 -18.37
CA GLY A 813 0.11 -9.08 -19.82
C GLY A 813 -0.87 -10.07 -20.38
N LEU A 814 -1.68 -9.70 -21.36
CA LEU A 814 -2.09 -10.71 -22.33
C LEU A 814 -0.94 -10.88 -23.33
N PRO A 815 -0.70 -12.10 -23.86
CA PRO A 815 0.37 -12.33 -24.81
C PRO A 815 0.28 -11.41 -26.03
N ALA A 816 1.31 -10.59 -26.26
CA ALA A 816 1.28 -9.53 -27.28
C ALA A 816 1.13 -10.04 -28.72
N SER A 817 1.59 -11.27 -29.00
CA SER A 817 1.40 -11.95 -30.29
C SER A 817 -0.07 -12.18 -30.60
N GLU A 818 -0.83 -12.69 -29.62
CA GLU A 818 -2.25 -12.99 -29.77
C GLU A 818 -3.10 -11.72 -29.80
N ILE A 819 -2.75 -10.70 -29.01
CA ILE A 819 -3.43 -9.40 -29.08
C ILE A 819 -3.27 -8.74 -30.45
N ARG A 820 -2.07 -8.80 -31.06
CA ARG A 820 -1.86 -8.32 -32.44
C ARG A 820 -2.69 -9.09 -33.48
N ARG A 821 -2.98 -10.36 -33.22
CA ARG A 821 -3.72 -11.25 -34.14
C ARG A 821 -5.24 -11.11 -34.00
N LEU A 822 -5.75 -11.07 -32.77
CA LEU A 822 -7.18 -11.15 -32.45
C LEU A 822 -7.81 -9.77 -32.12
N GLY A 823 -6.96 -8.77 -31.93
CA GLY A 823 -7.33 -7.36 -31.74
C GLY A 823 -7.39 -6.93 -30.28
N ASP A 824 -7.12 -5.64 -30.07
CA ASP A 824 -7.18 -5.01 -28.75
C ASP A 824 -8.59 -5.02 -28.15
N ARG A 825 -8.64 -4.94 -26.82
CA ARG A 825 -9.89 -4.76 -26.09
C ARG A 825 -10.54 -3.42 -26.50
N PRO A 826 -11.84 -3.41 -26.84
CA PRO A 826 -12.57 -2.18 -27.10
C PRO A 826 -12.54 -1.23 -25.90
N ALA A 827 -12.50 0.08 -26.14
CA ALA A 827 -12.53 1.08 -25.07
C ALA A 827 -13.79 1.03 -24.19
N THR A 828 -14.86 0.37 -24.64
CA THR A 828 -16.10 0.15 -23.88
C THR A 828 -15.98 -0.98 -22.85
N LEU A 829 -14.86 -1.69 -22.82
CA LEU A 829 -14.53 -2.76 -21.87
C LEU A 829 -13.21 -2.43 -21.16
N MET A 830 -13.05 -2.91 -19.93
CA MET A 830 -11.83 -2.75 -19.13
C MET A 830 -11.44 -4.07 -18.47
N PRO A 831 -10.16 -4.22 -18.12
CA PRO A 831 -9.71 -5.32 -17.26
C PRO A 831 -10.64 -5.47 -16.06
N ARG A 832 -11.14 -6.68 -15.86
CA ARG A 832 -11.88 -6.96 -14.64
C ARG A 832 -11.00 -6.70 -13.41
N PRO A 833 -11.50 -6.01 -12.38
CA PRO A 833 -10.73 -5.76 -11.18
C PRO A 833 -10.44 -7.08 -10.46
N GLY A 834 -9.17 -7.38 -10.21
CA GLY A 834 -8.82 -8.64 -9.57
C GLY A 834 -7.38 -9.07 -9.84
N TRP A 835 -6.89 -9.93 -8.97
CA TRP A 835 -5.48 -10.27 -8.87
C TRP A 835 -4.88 -10.93 -10.10
N PHE A 836 -5.68 -11.54 -10.96
CA PHE A 836 -5.21 -12.33 -12.10
C PHE A 836 -5.62 -11.75 -13.45
N SER A 837 -6.56 -10.80 -13.48
CA SER A 837 -7.17 -10.35 -14.73
C SER A 837 -6.12 -9.77 -15.68
N ASP A 838 -6.27 -10.05 -16.98
CA ASP A 838 -5.31 -9.68 -18.02
C ASP A 838 -3.87 -10.09 -17.73
N SER A 839 -3.72 -11.33 -17.29
CA SER A 839 -2.42 -11.92 -17.00
C SER A 839 -2.14 -13.16 -17.82
N THR A 840 -0.86 -13.34 -18.11
CA THR A 840 -0.27 -14.56 -18.63
C THR A 840 0.19 -15.36 -17.42
N LEU A 841 -0.39 -16.54 -17.25
CA LEU A 841 -0.12 -17.46 -16.16
C LEU A 841 0.64 -18.64 -16.71
N VAL A 842 1.79 -18.94 -16.14
CA VAL A 842 2.54 -20.16 -16.42
C VAL A 842 2.58 -20.97 -15.14
N ARG A 843 2.03 -22.18 -15.19
CA ARG A 843 1.93 -23.11 -14.07
C ARG A 843 2.84 -24.29 -14.28
N ARG A 844 3.45 -24.74 -13.18
CA ARG A 844 4.17 -26.01 -13.10
C ARG A 844 4.05 -26.61 -11.71
N THR A 845 3.79 -27.90 -11.65
CA THR A 845 3.72 -28.67 -10.42
C THR A 845 4.94 -29.57 -10.33
N VAL A 846 5.55 -29.58 -9.16
CA VAL A 846 6.62 -30.54 -8.87
C VAL A 846 6.25 -31.29 -7.60
N ALA A 847 6.26 -32.62 -7.71
CA ALA A 847 6.22 -33.51 -6.56
C ALA A 847 7.66 -33.70 -6.06
N LEU A 848 7.91 -33.32 -4.81
CA LEU A 848 9.22 -33.34 -4.17
C LEU A 848 9.32 -34.39 -3.07
#